data_AF-A0A357MI85-F1
#
_entry.id   AF-A0A357MI85-F1
#
_cell.length_a   1.000
_cell.length_b   1.000
_cell.length_c   1.000
_cell.angle_alpha   90.00
_cell.angle_beta   90.00
_cell.angle_gamma   90.00
#
_symmetry.space_group_name_H-M   'P 1'
#
loop_
_entity.id
_entity.type
_entity.pdbx_description
1 polymer ?
#
loop_
_entity_poly.entity_id
_entity_poly.type
_entity_poly.pdbx_seq_one_letter_code
_entity_poly.pdbx_strand_id
1 'polypeptide(L)'
;SATMVKAGVFLLARMWPALAGTSEWFYIVATTGLVTMAVGAVIALFKDDLKGLLAFSTVSHLGFLTFLLGLGTPFGAVVAVFHIINHLTFKAALFMVAGIVDHEAHTRDIKRLGGLAALMPVTATIGIVAALSMAGLPPFNGFMSKEMMLDAAAGTEWMQNPWLVAGVATFAALFSVAYSLRFIFHVFLGPKRDDYPAKPHDPGFGMWAPPALLAALVVLIGLMPKTIVGPIVASAGGAVIGGGELPYYSLKLWHGVNTALILSIIAVAGGAILLWLHGGLMRAWLAARRPEAKAIFDALVEACVRGADRITHRLHSGAISTYLAWFVTFSVALGAWAWFGSAHRPGTNPLLPVPPTVAVGFVLLVVATLLVVTLHRARFLSLVLIGVIGLMVSAGFVYLSAPDLALTQISVETVTVLLLLLALNFLPKTTPRESAPGLRLRDGTIAVAAGLGVAALSYAFMTRDISSISAFHLENAKTGGGGTNVVNVILVDFRGYDTYGEIIVLGIAGLTIYALLLAMLSGEAGRRLRNWRDDRLRSNDRHPMMMVVATRVMMPIAILVGVFIFLRGHNQPGGGFVSGLVVAIALLMQYMASGFLWAQERQRTEYHVLIGFGVIIAGLAGVGSWLAGRPFLTSSFGYFTIPPFEEFELATALIFDLGVFLTVLGAVMLTLYSFSRMARIAGETVNVGPMDVDPSHSETTQTEGR
;
A
#
# COMPACT_ATOMS: atom_id res chain seq x y z
N SER A 1 27.54 -22.06 22.33
CA SER A 1 26.63 -23.17 22.71
C SER A 1 25.78 -22.88 23.95
N ALA A 2 26.19 -21.95 24.83
CA ALA A 2 25.63 -21.78 26.18
C ALA A 2 24.55 -20.69 26.35
N THR A 3 24.53 -19.67 25.48
CA THR A 3 23.81 -18.42 25.75
C THR A 3 22.48 -18.33 24.99
N MET A 4 22.50 -18.02 23.69
CA MET A 4 21.27 -17.77 22.92
C MET A 4 20.30 -18.95 22.93
N VAL A 5 20.80 -20.17 22.71
CA VAL A 5 19.95 -21.37 22.64
C VAL A 5 19.40 -21.82 24.00
N LYS A 6 19.99 -21.36 25.11
CA LYS A 6 19.47 -21.65 26.46
C LYS A 6 18.45 -20.62 26.92
N ALA A 7 18.34 -19.45 26.27
CA ALA A 7 17.35 -18.44 26.64
C ALA A 7 15.91 -18.98 26.55
N GLY A 8 15.59 -19.75 25.51
CA GLY A 8 14.28 -20.40 25.38
C GLY A 8 14.03 -21.45 26.47
N VAL A 9 15.03 -22.29 26.77
CA VAL A 9 14.93 -23.31 27.84
C VAL A 9 14.81 -22.65 29.22
N PHE A 10 15.54 -21.55 29.46
CA PHE A 10 15.43 -20.75 30.68
C PHE A 10 14.03 -20.15 30.83
N LEU A 11 13.46 -19.61 29.74
CA LEU A 11 12.09 -19.11 29.76
C LEU A 11 11.09 -20.22 30.08
N LEU A 12 11.23 -21.40 29.47
CA LEU A 12 10.38 -22.56 29.79
C LEU A 12 10.50 -22.95 31.26
N ALA A 13 11.72 -23.05 31.80
CA ALA A 13 11.96 -23.34 33.20
C ALA A 13 11.41 -22.25 34.14
N ARG A 14 11.45 -20.98 33.73
CA ARG A 14 10.93 -19.85 34.51
C ARG A 14 9.40 -19.81 34.55
N MET A 15 8.75 -20.19 33.45
CA MET A 15 7.30 -20.28 33.34
C MET A 15 6.72 -21.60 33.86
N TRP A 16 7.58 -22.58 34.13
CA TRP A 16 7.20 -23.92 34.59
C TRP A 16 6.28 -23.89 35.83
N PRO A 17 6.56 -23.14 36.92
CA PRO A 17 5.67 -23.11 38.10
C PRO A 17 4.23 -22.70 37.79
N ALA A 18 4.02 -21.89 36.76
CA ALA A 18 2.72 -21.34 36.41
C ALA A 18 1.96 -22.19 35.38
N LEU A 19 2.67 -22.83 34.44
CA LEU A 19 2.06 -23.44 33.25
C LEU A 19 2.13 -24.98 33.23
N ALA A 20 3.08 -25.59 33.94
CA ALA A 20 3.42 -27.00 33.76
C ALA A 20 2.31 -27.99 34.16
N GLY A 21 1.37 -27.59 35.01
CA GLY A 21 0.22 -28.41 35.40
C GLY A 21 -0.93 -28.48 34.38
N THR A 22 -0.81 -27.78 33.24
CA THR A 22 -1.84 -27.76 32.19
C THR A 22 -1.62 -28.85 31.15
N SER A 23 -2.70 -29.36 30.57
CA SER A 23 -2.64 -30.38 29.50
C SER A 23 -1.97 -29.84 28.23
N GLU A 24 -2.21 -28.56 27.95
CA GLU A 24 -1.69 -27.81 26.81
C GLU A 24 -0.17 -27.69 26.89
N TRP A 25 0.38 -27.43 28.08
CA TRP A 25 1.83 -27.44 28.29
C TRP A 25 2.44 -28.79 27.94
N PHE A 26 1.88 -29.87 28.46
CA PHE A 26 2.35 -31.22 28.14
C PHE A 26 2.31 -31.50 26.63
N TYR A 27 1.15 -31.29 26.00
CA TYR A 27 0.96 -31.61 24.57
C TYR A 27 1.69 -30.69 23.61
N ILE A 28 2.02 -29.45 23.99
CA ILE A 28 2.78 -28.55 23.12
C ILE A 28 4.28 -28.71 23.37
N VAL A 29 4.70 -28.66 24.64
CA VAL A 29 6.12 -28.58 25.01
C VAL A 29 6.77 -29.96 24.99
N ALA A 30 6.15 -30.99 25.61
CA ALA A 30 6.77 -32.32 25.68
C ALA A 30 6.90 -32.93 24.28
N THR A 31 5.86 -32.77 23.46
CA THR A 31 5.77 -33.36 22.12
C THR A 31 6.74 -32.68 21.15
N THR A 32 6.79 -31.33 21.16
CA THR A 32 7.77 -30.56 20.39
C THR A 32 9.18 -30.92 20.81
N GLY A 33 9.43 -31.06 22.11
CA GLY A 33 10.71 -31.49 22.65
C GLY A 33 11.12 -32.89 22.16
N LEU A 34 10.22 -33.87 22.29
CA LEU A 34 10.47 -35.27 21.94
C LEU A 34 10.71 -35.45 20.43
N VAL A 35 9.89 -34.83 19.60
CA VAL A 35 10.04 -34.84 18.14
C VAL A 35 11.34 -34.14 17.74
N THR A 36 11.64 -32.97 18.30
CA THR A 36 12.88 -32.23 18.03
C THR A 36 14.11 -33.03 18.48
N MET A 37 14.02 -33.73 19.61
CA MET A 37 15.07 -34.60 20.13
C MET A 37 15.40 -35.70 19.12
N ALA A 38 14.38 -36.40 18.63
CA ALA A 38 14.50 -37.48 17.66
C ALA A 38 14.99 -36.98 16.28
N VAL A 39 14.32 -35.98 15.70
CA VAL A 39 14.66 -35.42 14.38
C VAL A 39 16.07 -34.83 14.39
N GLY A 40 16.43 -34.07 15.43
CA GLY A 40 17.78 -33.53 15.58
C GLY A 40 18.84 -34.62 15.66
N ALA A 41 18.58 -35.71 16.38
CA ALA A 41 19.51 -36.83 16.50
C ALA A 41 19.71 -37.57 15.18
N VAL A 42 18.62 -37.85 14.45
CA VAL A 42 18.66 -38.48 13.13
C VAL A 42 19.45 -37.63 12.15
N ILE A 43 19.14 -36.33 12.04
CA ILE A 43 19.84 -35.43 11.12
C ILE A 43 21.33 -35.33 11.48
N ALA A 44 21.68 -35.24 12.78
CA ALA A 44 23.07 -35.14 13.21
C ALA A 44 23.94 -36.32 12.75
N LEU A 45 23.42 -37.55 12.76
CA LEU A 45 24.15 -38.73 12.31
C LEU A 45 24.60 -38.63 10.84
N PHE A 46 23.83 -37.96 10.00
CA PHE A 46 24.08 -37.83 8.57
C PHE A 46 24.70 -36.49 8.15
N LYS A 47 25.16 -35.66 9.09
CA LYS A 47 25.88 -34.42 8.78
C LYS A 47 27.38 -34.68 8.65
N ASP A 48 27.95 -34.42 7.48
CA ASP A 48 29.39 -34.61 7.24
C ASP A 48 30.25 -33.45 7.76
N ASP A 49 29.66 -32.26 7.91
CA ASP A 49 30.33 -31.12 8.54
C ASP A 49 30.37 -31.27 10.07
N LEU A 50 31.55 -31.17 10.68
CA LEU A 50 31.77 -31.36 12.11
C LEU A 50 30.95 -30.39 12.96
N LYS A 51 30.95 -29.09 12.60
CA LYS A 51 30.16 -28.06 13.30
C LYS A 51 28.67 -28.26 13.03
N GLY A 52 28.29 -28.71 11.84
CA GLY A 52 26.93 -29.08 11.47
C GLY A 52 26.38 -30.25 12.30
N LEU A 53 27.15 -31.32 12.48
CA LEU A 53 26.82 -32.44 13.37
C LEU A 53 26.64 -31.94 14.80
N LEU A 54 27.56 -31.10 15.29
CA LEU A 54 27.48 -30.52 16.63
C LEU A 54 26.28 -29.58 16.81
N ALA A 55 25.86 -28.86 15.77
CA ALA A 55 24.68 -28.00 15.78
C ALA A 55 23.39 -28.83 15.90
N PHE A 56 23.20 -29.87 15.07
CA PHE A 56 22.00 -30.71 15.14
C PHE A 56 21.94 -31.57 16.40
N SER A 57 23.09 -31.98 16.94
CA SER A 57 23.10 -32.61 18.27
C SER A 57 22.81 -31.61 19.40
N THR A 58 23.10 -30.31 19.24
CA THR A 58 22.57 -29.29 20.17
C THR A 58 21.05 -29.15 20.01
N VAL A 59 20.49 -29.15 18.80
CA VAL A 59 19.03 -29.18 18.58
C VAL A 59 18.40 -30.39 19.30
N SER A 60 19.01 -31.57 19.17
CA SER A 60 18.56 -32.78 19.84
C SER A 60 18.55 -32.65 21.38
N HIS A 61 19.65 -32.17 21.98
CA HIS A 61 19.71 -31.98 23.44
C HIS A 61 18.87 -30.81 23.96
N LEU A 62 18.54 -29.82 23.13
CA LEU A 62 17.52 -28.82 23.49
C LEU A 62 16.14 -29.44 23.44
N GLY A 63 15.85 -30.30 22.45
CA GLY A 63 14.65 -31.12 22.42
C GLY A 63 14.51 -32.00 23.67
N PHE A 64 15.59 -32.64 24.12
CA PHE A 64 15.67 -33.36 25.39
C PHE A 64 15.24 -32.50 26.58
N LEU A 65 15.76 -31.27 26.68
CA LEU A 65 15.46 -30.36 27.80
C LEU A 65 14.03 -29.86 27.76
N THR A 66 13.56 -29.49 26.58
CA THR A 66 12.19 -29.09 26.33
C THR A 66 11.23 -30.24 26.63
N PHE A 67 11.58 -31.48 26.26
CA PHE A 67 10.81 -32.67 26.58
C PHE A 67 10.66 -32.85 28.10
N LEU A 68 11.76 -32.84 28.85
CA LEU A 68 11.73 -33.00 30.30
C LEU A 68 10.96 -31.90 31.04
N LEU A 69 11.12 -30.64 30.63
CA LEU A 69 10.33 -29.54 31.17
C LEU A 69 8.85 -29.66 30.77
N GLY A 70 8.58 -30.18 29.58
CA GLY A 70 7.24 -30.43 29.05
C GLY A 70 6.48 -31.53 29.78
N LEU A 71 7.18 -32.52 30.37
CA LEU A 71 6.52 -33.59 31.14
C LEU A 71 5.70 -33.07 32.34
N GLY A 72 5.98 -31.86 32.81
CA GLY A 72 5.24 -31.24 33.91
C GLY A 72 5.47 -31.91 35.26
N THR A 73 6.46 -32.81 35.38
CA THR A 73 6.81 -33.47 36.64
C THR A 73 7.98 -32.77 37.34
N PRO A 74 7.98 -32.67 38.68
CA PRO A 74 9.11 -32.13 39.43
C PRO A 74 10.43 -32.86 39.14
N PHE A 75 10.37 -34.18 38.96
CA PHE A 75 11.53 -34.99 38.59
C PHE A 75 12.11 -34.57 37.23
N GLY A 76 11.26 -34.43 36.20
CA GLY A 76 11.68 -33.97 34.88
C GLY A 76 12.32 -32.58 34.91
N ALA A 77 11.76 -31.65 35.68
CA ALA A 77 12.31 -30.30 35.84
C ALA A 77 13.72 -30.30 36.46
N VAL A 78 13.95 -31.07 37.53
CA VAL A 78 15.26 -31.19 38.16
C VAL A 78 16.28 -31.85 37.23
N VAL A 79 15.89 -32.90 36.51
CA VAL A 79 16.75 -33.57 35.52
C VAL A 79 17.10 -32.62 34.38
N ALA A 80 16.16 -31.77 33.94
CA ALA A 80 16.43 -30.75 32.92
C ALA A 80 17.50 -29.76 33.39
N VAL A 81 17.40 -29.25 34.63
CA VAL A 81 18.42 -28.36 35.23
C VAL A 81 19.78 -29.04 35.27
N PHE A 82 19.84 -30.29 35.72
CA PHE A 82 21.09 -31.06 35.75
C PHE A 82 21.66 -31.25 34.34
N HIS A 83 20.83 -31.60 33.36
CA HIS A 83 21.27 -31.77 31.99
C HIS A 83 21.69 -30.44 31.31
N ILE A 84 21.15 -29.28 31.73
CA ILE A 84 21.65 -27.98 31.26
C ILE A 84 23.14 -27.82 31.58
N ILE A 85 23.54 -28.16 32.80
CA ILE A 85 24.93 -28.11 33.26
C ILE A 85 25.79 -29.12 32.50
N ASN A 86 25.32 -30.37 32.38
CA ASN A 86 26.06 -31.40 31.65
C ASN A 86 26.26 -30.99 30.18
N HIS A 87 25.18 -30.62 29.49
CA HIS A 87 25.23 -30.17 28.10
C HIS A 87 26.16 -28.97 27.91
N LEU A 88 26.18 -28.02 28.83
CA LEU A 88 27.11 -26.90 28.78
C LEU A 88 28.57 -27.38 28.73
N THR A 89 28.96 -28.25 29.67
CA THR A 89 30.34 -28.73 29.81
C THR A 89 30.81 -29.50 28.58
N PHE A 90 30.12 -30.57 28.19
CA PHE A 90 30.57 -31.38 27.05
C PHE A 90 30.41 -30.67 25.71
N LYS A 91 29.36 -29.84 25.49
CA LYS A 91 29.23 -29.16 24.19
C LYS A 91 30.23 -28.06 23.98
N ALA A 92 30.52 -27.25 25.00
CA ALA A 92 31.53 -26.22 24.87
C ALA A 92 32.89 -26.85 24.55
N ALA A 93 33.26 -27.94 25.23
CA ALA A 93 34.46 -28.72 24.92
C ALA A 93 34.45 -29.22 23.46
N LEU A 94 33.36 -29.85 23.00
CA LEU A 94 33.26 -30.39 21.64
C LEU A 94 33.33 -29.32 20.55
N PHE A 95 32.71 -28.15 20.75
CA PHE A 95 32.80 -27.05 19.78
C PHE A 95 34.21 -26.44 19.71
N MET A 96 34.89 -26.35 20.86
CA MET A 96 36.30 -25.92 20.91
C MET A 96 37.22 -26.95 20.25
N VAL A 97 37.03 -28.25 20.51
CA VAL A 97 37.75 -29.35 19.84
C VAL A 97 37.50 -29.32 18.33
N ALA A 98 36.25 -29.14 17.89
CA ALA A 98 35.95 -28.99 16.47
C ALA A 98 36.61 -27.74 15.86
N GLY A 99 36.75 -26.66 16.63
CA GLY A 99 37.50 -25.47 16.23
C GLY A 99 39.00 -25.72 16.10
N ILE A 100 39.59 -26.49 17.03
CA ILE A 100 40.99 -26.92 16.96
C ILE A 100 41.21 -27.78 15.71
N VAL A 101 40.37 -28.79 15.47
CA VAL A 101 40.49 -29.64 14.27
C VAL A 101 40.35 -28.83 12.98
N ASP A 102 39.39 -27.90 12.91
CA ASP A 102 39.20 -27.01 11.76
C ASP A 102 40.43 -26.13 11.51
N HIS A 103 41.07 -25.64 12.59
CA HIS A 103 42.29 -24.82 12.53
C HIS A 103 43.52 -25.62 12.10
N GLU A 104 43.77 -26.78 12.72
CA GLU A 104 45.01 -27.56 12.50
C GLU A 104 44.96 -28.41 11.23
N ALA A 105 43.79 -28.92 10.85
CA ALA A 105 43.62 -29.73 9.63
C ALA A 105 43.14 -28.91 8.43
N HIS A 106 42.72 -27.65 8.61
CA HIS A 106 42.13 -26.79 7.57
C HIS A 106 40.92 -27.43 6.84
N THR A 107 40.25 -28.36 7.51
CA THR A 107 39.02 -28.98 7.06
C THR A 107 38.22 -29.43 8.27
N ARG A 108 36.89 -29.34 8.12
CA ARG A 108 35.92 -29.85 9.09
C ARG A 108 34.95 -30.84 8.47
N ASP A 109 35.22 -31.29 7.25
CA ASP A 109 34.49 -32.37 6.59
C ASP A 109 34.98 -33.71 7.12
N ILE A 110 34.12 -34.43 7.84
CA ILE A 110 34.39 -35.75 8.44
C ILE A 110 34.87 -36.75 7.37
N LYS A 111 34.47 -36.61 6.11
CA LYS A 111 34.92 -37.50 5.01
C LYS A 111 36.40 -37.34 4.68
N ARG A 112 36.98 -36.20 5.04
CA ARG A 112 38.40 -35.86 4.86
C ARG A 112 39.19 -35.92 6.18
N LEU A 113 38.55 -36.36 7.26
CA LEU A 113 39.17 -36.56 8.58
C LEU A 113 39.31 -38.07 8.86
N GLY A 114 40.05 -38.42 9.90
CA GLY A 114 40.32 -39.80 10.33
C GLY A 114 41.70 -39.92 10.97
N GLY A 115 41.89 -40.86 11.89
CA GLY A 115 43.20 -41.17 12.50
C GLY A 115 43.89 -40.03 13.26
N LEU A 116 43.17 -38.96 13.62
CA LEU A 116 43.77 -37.79 14.28
C LEU A 116 44.32 -38.08 15.68
N ALA A 117 43.92 -39.18 16.34
CA ALA A 117 44.44 -39.54 17.66
C ALA A 117 45.95 -39.77 17.68
N ALA A 118 46.54 -40.21 16.56
CA ALA A 118 47.99 -40.39 16.44
C ALA A 118 48.74 -39.06 16.21
N LEU A 119 48.05 -38.03 15.71
CA LEU A 119 48.63 -36.74 15.32
C LEU A 119 48.39 -35.64 16.38
N MET A 120 47.25 -35.71 17.06
CA MET A 120 46.77 -34.73 18.04
C MET A 120 46.24 -35.45 19.30
N PRO A 121 47.07 -36.23 20.03
CA PRO A 121 46.64 -37.06 21.14
C PRO A 121 45.93 -36.30 22.27
N VAL A 122 46.33 -35.05 22.55
CA VAL A 122 45.71 -34.22 23.60
C VAL A 122 44.31 -33.82 23.17
N THR A 123 44.18 -33.24 21.98
CA THR A 123 42.89 -32.84 21.40
C THR A 123 41.95 -34.04 21.25
N ALA A 124 42.49 -35.19 20.82
CA ALA A 124 41.72 -36.42 20.69
C ALA A 124 41.19 -36.92 22.03
N THR A 125 41.99 -36.89 23.10
CA THR A 125 41.56 -37.33 24.43
C THR A 125 40.44 -36.43 24.97
N ILE A 126 40.59 -35.10 24.85
CA ILE A 126 39.56 -34.13 25.24
C ILE A 126 38.28 -34.36 24.44
N GLY A 127 38.40 -34.52 23.12
CA GLY A 127 37.28 -34.77 22.22
C GLY A 127 36.55 -36.08 22.52
N ILE A 128 37.29 -37.16 22.76
CA ILE A 128 36.74 -38.48 23.08
C ILE A 128 36.02 -38.44 24.43
N VAL A 129 36.61 -37.87 25.47
CA VAL A 129 35.97 -37.74 26.80
C VAL A 129 34.65 -36.96 26.70
N ALA A 130 34.67 -35.81 26.01
CA ALA A 130 33.47 -35.00 25.85
C ALA A 130 32.41 -35.70 24.97
N ALA A 131 32.81 -36.45 23.94
CA ALA A 131 31.91 -37.19 23.08
C ALA A 131 31.33 -38.44 23.76
N LEU A 132 32.08 -39.13 24.62
CA LEU A 132 31.58 -40.25 25.43
C LEU A 132 30.56 -39.76 26.47
N SER A 133 30.77 -38.57 27.03
CA SER A 133 29.75 -37.90 27.83
C SER A 133 28.50 -37.56 27.02
N MET A 134 28.65 -36.98 25.83
CA MET A 134 27.51 -36.68 24.94
C MET A 134 26.76 -37.95 24.52
N ALA A 135 27.48 -39.06 24.28
CA ALA A 135 26.90 -40.38 24.03
C ALA A 135 26.18 -40.92 25.28
N GLY A 136 26.61 -40.51 26.47
CA GLY A 136 26.05 -40.93 27.75
C GLY A 136 26.56 -42.30 28.17
N LEU A 137 27.87 -42.52 28.14
CA LEU A 137 28.49 -43.73 28.68
C LEU A 137 29.04 -43.50 30.10
N PRO A 138 29.02 -44.52 30.98
CA PRO A 138 29.75 -44.47 32.24
C PRO A 138 31.27 -44.33 32.01
N PRO A 139 32.02 -43.60 32.86
CA PRO A 139 31.60 -42.93 34.11
C PRO A 139 31.25 -41.43 33.94
N PHE A 140 30.94 -40.96 32.73
CA PHE A 140 30.83 -39.52 32.46
C PHE A 140 29.47 -38.91 32.85
N ASN A 141 29.44 -37.60 33.08
CA ASN A 141 28.24 -36.90 33.57
C ASN A 141 26.99 -37.05 32.67
N GLY A 142 27.16 -37.17 31.36
CA GLY A 142 26.04 -37.33 30.44
C GLY A 142 25.24 -38.62 30.63
N PHE A 143 25.87 -39.71 31.11
CA PHE A 143 25.19 -40.99 31.38
C PHE A 143 24.05 -40.79 32.38
N MET A 144 24.33 -40.20 33.54
CA MET A 144 23.33 -39.98 34.59
C MET A 144 22.13 -39.17 34.07
N SER A 145 22.39 -38.07 33.35
CA SER A 145 21.28 -37.27 32.85
C SER A 145 20.43 -38.01 31.80
N LYS A 146 21.04 -38.82 30.93
CA LYS A 146 20.29 -39.64 29.96
C LYS A 146 19.50 -40.75 30.63
N GLU A 147 20.09 -41.43 31.61
CA GLU A 147 19.41 -42.49 32.36
C GLU A 147 18.18 -41.93 33.09
N MET A 148 18.33 -40.81 33.80
CA MET A 148 17.20 -40.13 34.46
C MET A 148 16.13 -39.65 33.47
N MET A 149 16.53 -39.27 32.25
CA MET A 149 15.58 -38.90 31.20
C MET A 149 14.83 -40.11 30.66
N LEU A 150 15.51 -41.24 30.43
CA LEU A 150 14.87 -42.50 30.05
C LEU A 150 13.94 -43.02 31.15
N ASP A 151 14.28 -42.81 32.42
CA ASP A 151 13.42 -43.11 33.57
C ASP A 151 12.15 -42.25 33.55
N ALA A 152 12.30 -40.93 33.36
CA ALA A 152 11.16 -40.01 33.22
C ALA A 152 10.26 -40.38 32.03
N ALA A 153 10.86 -40.80 30.90
CA ALA A 153 10.12 -41.24 29.72
C ALA A 153 9.41 -42.59 29.93
N ALA A 154 10.01 -43.52 30.66
CA ALA A 154 9.42 -44.82 30.99
C ALA A 154 8.23 -44.68 31.95
N GLY A 155 8.25 -43.68 32.84
CA GLY A 155 7.14 -43.36 33.72
C GLY A 155 6.03 -42.51 33.08
N THR A 156 6.14 -42.14 31.80
CA THR A 156 5.18 -41.26 31.12
C THR A 156 4.29 -42.06 30.16
N GLU A 157 2.99 -42.13 30.44
CA GLU A 157 2.00 -42.71 29.52
C GLU A 157 1.47 -41.65 28.54
N TRP A 158 1.32 -42.04 27.26
CA TRP A 158 0.73 -41.16 26.25
C TRP A 158 -0.13 -41.95 25.27
N MET A 159 -1.34 -41.46 24.97
CA MET A 159 -2.33 -42.13 24.11
C MET A 159 -2.67 -43.55 24.60
N GLN A 160 -2.78 -43.73 25.93
CA GLN A 160 -2.99 -45.02 26.58
C GLN A 160 -1.89 -46.07 26.27
N ASN A 161 -0.71 -45.62 25.83
CA ASN A 161 0.43 -46.47 25.56
C ASN A 161 1.61 -46.09 26.48
N PRO A 162 1.98 -46.96 27.45
CA PRO A 162 3.08 -46.69 28.37
C PRO A 162 4.47 -46.75 27.71
N TRP A 163 4.57 -47.36 26.52
CA TRP A 163 5.85 -47.55 25.83
C TRP A 163 6.14 -46.53 24.75
N LEU A 164 5.16 -45.71 24.34
CA LEU A 164 5.33 -44.79 23.22
C LEU A 164 6.41 -43.74 23.49
N VAL A 165 6.33 -43.08 24.64
CA VAL A 165 7.28 -42.02 25.03
C VAL A 165 8.67 -42.60 25.24
N ALA A 166 8.77 -43.69 26.00
CA ALA A 166 10.00 -44.43 26.24
C ALA A 166 10.65 -44.91 24.93
N GLY A 167 9.85 -45.42 23.99
CA GLY A 167 10.32 -45.91 22.70
C GLY A 167 10.91 -44.80 21.84
N VAL A 168 10.22 -43.66 21.69
CA VAL A 168 10.71 -42.52 20.90
C VAL A 168 11.93 -41.87 21.57
N ALA A 169 11.93 -41.77 22.90
CA ALA A 169 13.07 -41.31 23.68
C ALA A 169 14.30 -42.19 23.47
N THR A 170 14.14 -43.51 23.57
CA THR A 170 15.21 -44.50 23.35
C THR A 170 15.69 -44.45 21.90
N PHE A 171 14.78 -44.26 20.94
CA PHE A 171 15.11 -44.04 19.54
C PHE A 171 15.94 -42.76 19.33
N ALA A 172 15.62 -41.66 20.00
CA ALA A 172 16.46 -40.47 19.93
C ALA A 172 17.82 -40.69 20.61
N ALA A 173 17.84 -41.38 21.75
CA ALA A 173 19.04 -41.69 22.50
C ALA A 173 20.01 -42.59 21.72
N LEU A 174 19.52 -43.60 21.00
CA LEU A 174 20.36 -44.48 20.17
C LEU A 174 20.99 -43.73 19.00
N PHE A 175 20.26 -42.81 18.35
CA PHE A 175 20.86 -41.94 17.33
C PHE A 175 21.87 -40.96 17.94
N SER A 176 21.62 -40.53 19.18
CA SER A 176 22.57 -39.72 19.94
C SER A 176 23.87 -40.43 20.25
N VAL A 177 23.80 -41.70 20.65
CA VAL A 177 24.99 -42.55 20.76
C VAL A 177 25.66 -42.69 19.39
N ALA A 178 24.90 -43.01 18.33
CA ALA A 178 25.44 -43.24 16.99
C ALA A 178 26.23 -42.04 16.46
N TYR A 179 25.69 -40.81 16.52
CA TYR A 179 26.42 -39.63 16.04
C TYR A 179 27.62 -39.28 16.92
N SER A 180 27.57 -39.60 18.21
CA SER A 180 28.67 -39.34 19.14
C SER A 180 29.81 -40.32 18.92
N LEU A 181 29.49 -41.60 18.73
CA LEU A 181 30.47 -42.61 18.31
C LEU A 181 31.00 -42.29 16.91
N ARG A 182 30.17 -41.80 15.97
CA ARG A 182 30.64 -41.34 14.66
C ARG A 182 31.68 -40.24 14.79
N PHE A 183 31.43 -39.24 15.64
CA PHE A 183 32.40 -38.18 15.93
C PHE A 183 33.72 -38.77 16.46
N ILE A 184 33.69 -39.76 17.34
CA ILE A 184 34.91 -40.41 17.86
C ILE A 184 35.62 -41.20 16.75
N PHE A 185 34.93 -42.15 16.14
CA PHE A 185 35.53 -43.14 15.25
C PHE A 185 35.95 -42.58 13.89
N HIS A 186 35.16 -41.67 13.31
CA HIS A 186 35.45 -41.13 11.97
C HIS A 186 36.38 -39.91 11.99
N VAL A 187 36.55 -39.24 13.14
CA VAL A 187 37.44 -38.07 13.25
C VAL A 187 38.78 -38.47 13.87
N PHE A 188 38.77 -39.17 15.00
CA PHE A 188 39.99 -39.43 15.78
C PHE A 188 40.56 -40.83 15.59
N LEU A 189 39.72 -41.85 15.44
CA LEU A 189 40.17 -43.23 15.24
C LEU A 189 40.20 -43.59 13.74
N GLY A 190 40.49 -44.85 13.44
CA GLY A 190 40.64 -45.35 12.07
C GLY A 190 42.04 -45.12 11.49
N PRO A 191 42.25 -45.45 10.20
CA PRO A 191 43.54 -45.29 9.57
C PRO A 191 43.91 -43.81 9.47
N LYS A 192 45.17 -43.50 9.78
CA LYS A 192 45.75 -42.18 9.50
C LYS A 192 45.67 -41.91 8.00
N ARG A 193 45.25 -40.70 7.65
CA ARG A 193 45.22 -40.24 6.26
C ARG A 193 46.49 -39.45 5.94
N ASP A 194 46.80 -39.32 4.65
CA ASP A 194 47.93 -38.51 4.18
C ASP A 194 47.47 -37.32 3.32
N ASP A 195 46.16 -37.12 3.14
CA ASP A 195 45.54 -36.13 2.25
C ASP A 195 44.91 -34.91 2.97
N TYR A 196 45.35 -34.63 4.20
CA TYR A 196 44.88 -33.43 4.91
C TYR A 196 45.36 -32.15 4.21
N PRO A 197 44.53 -31.09 4.14
CA PRO A 197 44.97 -29.79 3.60
C PRO A 197 46.17 -29.17 4.33
N ALA A 198 46.26 -29.39 5.65
CA ALA A 198 47.39 -29.01 6.49
C ALA A 198 47.75 -30.16 7.43
N LYS A 199 49.02 -30.27 7.81
CA LYS A 199 49.51 -31.36 8.67
C LYS A 199 49.01 -31.16 10.10
N PRO A 200 48.07 -31.97 10.61
CA PRO A 200 47.49 -31.76 11.93
C PRO A 200 48.51 -32.02 13.03
N HIS A 201 48.55 -31.18 14.06
CA HIS A 201 49.31 -31.38 15.29
C HIS A 201 48.57 -30.76 16.48
N ASP A 202 48.84 -31.21 17.70
CA ASP A 202 48.24 -30.57 18.88
C ASP A 202 48.66 -29.09 18.94
N PRO A 203 47.72 -28.16 19.19
CA PRO A 203 48.04 -26.74 19.26
C PRO A 203 48.75 -26.41 20.59
N GLY A 204 49.18 -25.15 20.74
CA GLY A 204 49.74 -24.67 22.01
C GLY A 204 48.74 -24.71 23.17
N PHE A 205 49.25 -24.65 24.42
CA PHE A 205 48.47 -24.73 25.66
C PHE A 205 47.24 -23.81 25.69
N GLY A 206 47.39 -22.57 25.22
CA GLY A 206 46.30 -21.59 25.21
C GLY A 206 45.05 -22.03 24.44
N MET A 207 45.19 -22.93 23.45
CA MET A 207 44.07 -23.38 22.63
C MET A 207 43.40 -24.65 23.18
N TRP A 208 44.18 -25.62 23.67
CA TRP A 208 43.61 -26.87 24.21
C TRP A 208 43.27 -26.82 25.70
N ALA A 209 43.83 -25.89 26.48
CA ALA A 209 43.56 -25.80 27.92
C ALA A 209 42.08 -25.49 28.25
N PRO A 210 41.38 -24.55 27.57
CA PRO A 210 39.96 -24.31 27.83
C PRO A 210 39.06 -25.54 27.62
N PRO A 211 39.14 -26.29 26.49
CA PRO A 211 38.35 -27.51 26.36
C PRO A 211 38.81 -28.64 27.28
N ALA A 212 40.10 -28.70 27.67
CA ALA A 212 40.57 -29.67 28.67
C ALA A 212 39.96 -29.41 30.06
N LEU A 213 39.86 -28.16 30.49
CA LEU A 213 39.18 -27.79 31.74
C LEU A 213 37.73 -28.28 31.74
N LEU A 214 37.03 -28.10 30.62
CA LEU A 214 35.64 -28.55 30.48
C LEU A 214 35.52 -30.08 30.44
N ALA A 215 36.46 -30.77 29.80
CA ALA A 215 36.51 -32.23 29.81
C ALA A 215 36.86 -32.79 31.21
N ALA A 216 37.71 -32.11 31.97
CA ALA A 216 37.96 -32.44 33.37
C ALA A 216 36.68 -32.30 34.20
N LEU A 217 35.91 -31.21 34.02
CA LEU A 217 34.60 -31.04 34.66
C LEU A 217 33.61 -32.15 34.27
N VAL A 218 33.60 -32.59 33.00
CA VAL A 218 32.77 -33.73 32.55
C VAL A 218 33.07 -35.00 33.35
N VAL A 219 34.34 -35.28 33.62
CA VAL A 219 34.77 -36.44 34.43
C VAL A 219 34.46 -36.24 35.91
N LEU A 220 34.80 -35.08 36.48
CA LEU A 220 34.58 -34.76 37.89
C LEU A 220 33.09 -34.79 38.27
N ILE A 221 32.23 -34.21 37.43
CA ILE A 221 30.78 -34.26 37.62
C ILE A 221 30.28 -35.71 37.47
N GLY A 222 30.87 -36.49 36.57
CA GLY A 222 30.57 -37.91 36.38
C GLY A 222 30.82 -38.74 37.64
N LEU A 223 32.02 -38.60 38.21
CA LEU A 223 32.48 -39.38 39.37
C LEU A 223 31.89 -38.89 40.69
N MET A 224 31.75 -37.57 40.87
CA MET A 224 31.36 -36.96 42.15
C MET A 224 30.21 -35.92 42.01
N PRO A 225 29.07 -36.28 41.39
CA PRO A 225 28.01 -35.34 41.03
C PRO A 225 27.42 -34.58 42.22
N LYS A 226 27.20 -35.28 43.35
CA LYS A 226 26.65 -34.69 44.57
C LYS A 226 27.50 -33.55 45.12
N THR A 227 28.83 -33.69 45.04
CA THR A 227 29.76 -32.69 45.57
C THR A 227 29.95 -31.50 44.65
N ILE A 228 30.03 -31.74 43.33
CA ILE A 228 30.37 -30.68 42.37
C ILE A 228 29.14 -29.85 41.98
N VAL A 229 28.01 -30.49 41.69
CA VAL A 229 26.81 -29.80 41.16
C VAL A 229 25.57 -29.97 42.01
N GLY A 230 25.58 -30.84 43.02
CA GLY A 230 24.42 -31.10 43.89
C GLY A 230 23.78 -29.82 44.47
N PRO A 231 24.54 -28.92 45.12
CA PRO A 231 23.99 -27.68 45.67
C PRO A 231 23.38 -26.75 44.60
N ILE A 232 24.01 -26.68 43.42
CA ILE A 232 23.55 -25.85 42.30
C ILE A 232 22.23 -26.41 41.74
N VAL A 233 22.17 -27.73 41.53
CA VAL A 233 20.97 -28.42 41.04
C VAL A 233 19.84 -28.33 42.06
N ALA A 234 20.12 -28.47 43.36
CA ALA A 234 19.11 -28.33 44.41
C ALA A 234 18.51 -26.91 44.44
N SER A 235 19.36 -25.88 44.40
CA SER A 235 18.91 -24.48 44.40
C SER A 235 18.12 -24.13 43.13
N ALA A 236 18.69 -24.42 41.95
CA ALA A 236 18.05 -24.07 40.68
C ALA A 236 16.81 -24.93 40.40
N GLY A 237 16.87 -26.24 40.70
CA GLY A 237 15.73 -27.15 40.60
C GLY A 237 14.59 -26.75 41.52
N GLY A 238 14.90 -26.41 42.78
CA GLY A 238 13.93 -25.90 43.75
C GLY A 238 13.23 -24.61 43.27
N ALA A 239 13.99 -23.68 42.68
CA ALA A 239 13.44 -22.46 42.11
C ALA A 239 12.51 -22.72 40.91
N VAL A 240 12.85 -23.70 40.05
CA VAL A 240 12.03 -24.08 38.88
C VAL A 240 10.71 -24.75 39.30
N ILE A 241 10.69 -25.52 40.38
CA ILE A 241 9.46 -26.17 40.87
C ILE A 241 8.65 -25.30 41.84
N GLY A 242 9.04 -24.03 42.06
CA GLY A 242 8.29 -23.09 42.90
C GLY A 242 8.52 -23.25 44.41
N GLY A 243 9.65 -23.80 44.83
CA GLY A 243 10.03 -23.90 46.25
C GLY A 243 9.46 -25.09 47.04
N GLY A 244 8.90 -26.09 46.35
CA GLY A 244 8.46 -27.35 46.97
C GLY A 244 9.61 -28.26 47.41
N GLU A 245 9.28 -29.32 48.15
CA GLU A 245 10.25 -30.37 48.48
C GLU A 245 10.82 -30.98 47.20
N LEU A 246 12.14 -31.03 47.10
CA LEU A 246 12.81 -31.65 45.97
C LEU A 246 12.43 -33.14 45.94
N PRO A 247 11.95 -33.68 44.81
CA PRO A 247 11.67 -35.11 44.69
C PRO A 247 12.94 -35.90 44.97
N TYR A 248 12.82 -37.14 45.44
CA TYR A 248 14.00 -37.99 45.62
C TYR A 248 14.71 -38.18 44.27
N TYR A 249 15.85 -37.51 44.09
CA TYR A 249 16.74 -37.71 42.95
C TYR A 249 18.09 -38.21 43.47
N SER A 250 18.43 -39.43 43.06
CA SER A 250 19.71 -40.04 43.38
C SER A 250 20.71 -39.67 42.28
N LEU A 251 21.64 -38.75 42.57
CA LEU A 251 22.84 -38.54 41.76
C LEU A 251 23.83 -39.68 42.01
N LYS A 252 23.49 -40.89 41.59
CA LYS A 252 24.38 -42.07 41.59
C LYS A 252 24.69 -42.45 40.14
N LEU A 253 25.86 -43.04 39.92
CA LEU A 253 26.22 -43.66 38.64
C LEU A 253 25.52 -45.00 38.41
N TRP A 254 24.93 -45.59 39.46
CA TRP A 254 24.32 -46.90 39.42
C TRP A 254 23.15 -46.97 40.40
N HIS A 255 21.96 -47.28 39.88
CA HIS A 255 20.71 -47.40 40.66
C HIS A 255 20.19 -48.83 40.74
N GLY A 256 20.94 -49.81 40.21
CA GLY A 256 20.52 -51.21 40.07
C GLY A 256 19.99 -51.52 38.67
N VAL A 257 19.57 -52.77 38.44
CA VAL A 257 18.94 -53.16 37.17
C VAL A 257 17.51 -52.64 37.15
N ASN A 258 17.28 -51.50 36.49
CA ASN A 258 15.97 -50.86 36.30
C ASN A 258 15.64 -50.72 34.80
N THR A 259 14.41 -50.32 34.49
CA THR A 259 13.95 -50.12 33.10
C THR A 259 14.82 -49.10 32.36
N ALA A 260 15.20 -48.01 33.03
CA ALA A 260 16.04 -46.96 32.45
C ALA A 260 17.43 -47.48 32.01
N LEU A 261 18.05 -48.36 32.80
CA LEU A 261 19.32 -49.00 32.47
C LEU A 261 19.18 -49.94 31.27
N ILE A 262 18.10 -50.72 31.20
CA ILE A 262 17.82 -51.59 30.04
C ILE A 262 17.67 -50.74 28.77
N LEU A 263 16.90 -49.67 28.82
CA LEU A 263 16.74 -48.74 27.69
C LEU A 263 18.07 -48.06 27.32
N SER A 264 18.92 -47.74 28.30
CA SER A 264 20.25 -47.19 28.08
C SER A 264 21.18 -48.19 27.39
N ILE A 265 21.19 -49.46 27.82
CA ILE A 265 21.94 -50.56 27.17
C ILE A 265 21.45 -50.75 25.72
N ILE A 266 20.14 -50.76 25.51
CA ILE A 266 19.53 -50.83 24.16
C ILE A 266 19.98 -49.63 23.32
N ALA A 267 20.00 -48.42 23.89
CA ALA A 267 20.42 -47.24 23.17
C ALA A 267 21.91 -47.28 22.78
N VAL A 268 22.78 -47.77 23.67
CA VAL A 268 24.21 -47.93 23.40
C VAL A 268 24.46 -49.00 22.33
N ALA A 269 23.87 -50.18 22.49
CA ALA A 269 24.00 -51.28 21.53
C ALA A 269 23.41 -50.89 20.15
N GLY A 270 22.21 -50.31 20.14
CA GLY A 270 21.55 -49.82 18.93
C GLY A 270 22.34 -48.71 18.24
N GLY A 271 22.92 -47.78 19.01
CA GLY A 271 23.76 -46.72 18.47
C GLY A 271 25.06 -47.25 17.83
N ALA A 272 25.68 -48.27 18.42
CA ALA A 272 26.84 -48.95 17.85
C ALA A 272 26.48 -49.70 16.56
N ILE A 273 25.33 -50.39 16.53
CA ILE A 273 24.80 -51.05 15.33
C ILE A 273 24.51 -50.04 14.23
N LEU A 274 23.89 -48.90 14.55
CA LEU A 274 23.65 -47.83 13.58
C LEU A 274 24.93 -47.25 13.00
N LEU A 275 25.98 -47.11 13.81
CA LEU A 275 27.28 -46.69 13.33
C LEU A 275 27.89 -47.72 12.37
N TRP A 276 27.78 -49.01 12.71
CA TRP A 276 28.24 -50.10 11.84
C TRP A 276 27.49 -50.12 10.49
N LEU A 277 26.18 -49.85 10.51
CA LEU A 277 25.33 -49.75 9.31
C LEU A 277 25.41 -48.39 8.60
N HIS A 278 26.20 -47.42 9.10
CA HIS A 278 26.18 -46.03 8.65
C HIS A 278 26.41 -45.88 7.14
N GLY A 279 27.34 -46.63 6.55
CA GLY A 279 27.63 -46.55 5.11
C GLY A 279 26.46 -46.96 4.22
N GLY A 280 25.64 -47.92 4.66
CA GLY A 280 24.39 -48.28 3.98
C GLY A 280 23.30 -47.23 4.19
N LEU A 281 23.13 -46.80 5.45
CA LEU A 281 22.14 -45.80 5.83
C LEU A 281 22.40 -44.43 5.16
N MET A 282 23.65 -44.03 4.99
CA MET A 282 24.02 -42.78 4.32
C MET A 282 23.64 -42.81 2.84
N ARG A 283 23.82 -43.94 2.15
CA ARG A 283 23.38 -44.10 0.76
C ARG A 283 21.85 -43.97 0.65
N ALA A 284 21.12 -44.61 1.55
CA ALA A 284 19.66 -44.46 1.62
C ALA A 284 19.24 -43.02 1.94
N TRP A 285 19.92 -42.37 2.87
CA TRP A 285 19.66 -40.98 3.27
C TRP A 285 19.87 -39.99 2.11
N LEU A 286 20.87 -40.22 1.27
CA LEU A 286 21.13 -39.40 0.07
C LEU A 286 20.13 -39.70 -1.07
N ALA A 287 19.65 -40.93 -1.19
CA ALA A 287 18.64 -41.30 -2.20
C ALA A 287 17.23 -40.83 -1.84
N ALA A 288 16.92 -40.67 -0.55
CA ALA A 288 15.59 -40.28 -0.08
C ALA A 288 15.27 -38.81 -0.40
N ARG A 289 14.09 -38.55 -0.99
CA ARG A 289 13.52 -37.20 -1.08
C ARG A 289 13.01 -36.78 0.28
N ARG A 290 13.67 -35.81 0.91
CA ARG A 290 13.38 -35.35 2.27
C ARG A 290 12.96 -33.88 2.29
N PRO A 291 12.08 -33.48 3.22
CA PRO A 291 11.78 -32.07 3.44
C PRO A 291 13.01 -31.36 3.99
N GLU A 292 13.46 -30.29 3.33
CA GLU A 292 14.53 -29.43 3.83
C GLU A 292 13.93 -28.18 4.46
N ALA A 293 14.22 -27.96 5.75
CA ALA A 293 13.65 -26.86 6.53
C ALA A 293 13.88 -25.48 5.87
N LYS A 294 15.07 -25.26 5.28
CA LYS A 294 15.38 -24.02 4.56
C LYS A 294 14.49 -23.84 3.33
N ALA A 295 14.32 -24.88 2.51
CA ALA A 295 13.48 -24.81 1.32
C ALA A 295 12.00 -24.56 1.68
N ILE A 296 11.50 -25.16 2.75
CA ILE A 296 10.14 -24.91 3.26
C ILE A 296 10.01 -23.45 3.71
N PHE A 297 10.97 -22.95 4.48
CA PHE A 297 10.98 -21.55 4.93
C PHE A 297 10.99 -20.57 3.75
N ASP A 298 11.90 -20.76 2.79
CA ASP A 298 12.00 -19.91 1.61
C ASP A 298 10.70 -19.93 0.79
N ALA A 299 10.08 -21.10 0.61
CA ALA A 299 8.82 -21.24 -0.11
C ALA A 299 7.65 -20.53 0.60
N LEU A 300 7.60 -20.57 1.94
CA LEU A 300 6.59 -19.85 2.72
C LEU A 300 6.75 -18.34 2.59
N VAL A 301 7.98 -17.84 2.74
CA VAL A 301 8.28 -16.41 2.57
C VAL A 301 7.95 -15.95 1.16
N GLU A 302 8.33 -16.72 0.13
CA GLU A 302 8.02 -16.41 -1.27
C GLU A 302 6.50 -16.44 -1.52
N ALA A 303 5.76 -17.35 -0.90
CA ALA A 303 4.30 -17.36 -0.99
C ALA A 303 3.68 -16.09 -0.38
N CYS A 304 4.20 -15.63 0.77
CA CYS A 304 3.77 -14.38 1.38
C CYS A 304 4.05 -13.16 0.48
N VAL A 305 5.27 -13.08 -0.08
CA VAL A 305 5.67 -11.99 -0.98
C VAL A 305 4.81 -11.98 -2.24
N ARG A 306 4.64 -13.13 -2.91
CA ARG A 306 3.77 -13.24 -4.10
C ARG A 306 2.32 -12.89 -3.80
N GLY A 307 1.84 -13.20 -2.59
CA GLY A 307 0.52 -12.80 -2.11
C GLY A 307 0.40 -11.27 -2.02
N ALA A 308 1.38 -10.62 -1.40
CA ALA A 308 1.43 -9.17 -1.26
C ALA A 308 1.51 -8.48 -2.64
N ASP A 309 2.38 -8.94 -3.54
CA ASP A 309 2.52 -8.38 -4.88
C ASP A 309 1.22 -8.49 -5.68
N ARG A 310 0.53 -9.64 -5.58
CA ARG A 310 -0.76 -9.85 -6.24
C ARG A 310 -1.83 -8.89 -5.76
N ILE A 311 -1.89 -8.61 -4.46
CA ILE A 311 -2.83 -7.63 -3.89
C ILE A 311 -2.49 -6.23 -4.40
N THR A 312 -1.22 -5.85 -4.33
CA THR A 312 -0.73 -4.54 -4.75
C THR A 312 -1.04 -4.27 -6.22
N HIS A 313 -0.71 -5.19 -7.13
CA HIS A 313 -0.96 -5.01 -8.56
C HIS A 313 -2.45 -4.99 -8.95
N ARG A 314 -3.32 -5.65 -8.17
CA ARG A 314 -4.78 -5.58 -8.39
C ARG A 314 -5.38 -4.24 -7.96
N LEU A 315 -4.88 -3.67 -6.87
CA LEU A 315 -5.37 -2.39 -6.35
C LEU A 315 -4.71 -1.20 -7.05
N HIS A 316 -3.41 -1.28 -7.31
CA HIS A 316 -2.59 -0.20 -7.87
C HIS A 316 -2.17 -0.53 -9.31
N SER A 317 -3.13 -0.60 -10.23
CA SER A 317 -2.88 -0.89 -11.65
C SER A 317 -2.33 0.31 -12.44
N GLY A 318 -2.28 1.51 -11.84
CA GLY A 318 -1.89 2.76 -12.50
C GLY A 318 -2.98 3.35 -13.41
N ALA A 319 -4.10 2.64 -13.62
CA ALA A 319 -5.19 3.10 -14.47
C ALA A 319 -6.29 3.81 -13.65
N ILE A 320 -6.58 5.07 -14.01
CA ILE A 320 -7.66 5.88 -13.38
C ILE A 320 -9.01 5.14 -13.40
N SER A 321 -9.31 4.40 -14.48
CA SER A 321 -10.55 3.62 -14.60
C SER A 321 -10.68 2.54 -13.52
N THR A 322 -9.57 1.95 -13.05
CA THR A 322 -9.61 0.96 -11.97
C THR A 322 -9.90 1.64 -10.63
N TYR A 323 -9.25 2.77 -10.36
CA TYR A 323 -9.49 3.55 -9.15
C TYR A 323 -10.93 4.09 -9.10
N LEU A 324 -11.44 4.56 -10.23
CA LEU A 324 -12.82 5.03 -10.34
C LEU A 324 -13.83 3.89 -10.14
N ALA A 325 -13.58 2.72 -10.72
CA ALA A 325 -14.41 1.54 -10.50
C ALA A 325 -14.46 1.17 -9.02
N TRP A 326 -13.32 1.18 -8.31
CA TRP A 326 -13.28 0.91 -6.87
C TRP A 326 -14.02 1.96 -6.06
N PHE A 327 -13.77 3.24 -6.35
CA PHE A 327 -14.43 4.36 -5.68
C PHE A 327 -15.96 4.27 -5.82
N VAL A 328 -16.47 4.17 -7.05
CA VAL A 328 -17.91 4.09 -7.31
C VAL A 328 -18.51 2.83 -6.69
N THR A 329 -17.87 1.66 -6.83
CA THR A 329 -18.33 0.42 -6.21
C THR A 329 -18.45 0.56 -4.69
N PHE A 330 -17.44 1.15 -4.05
CA PHE A 330 -17.43 1.35 -2.61
C PHE A 330 -18.50 2.36 -2.17
N SER A 331 -18.65 3.48 -2.87
CA SER A 331 -19.69 4.48 -2.59
C SER A 331 -21.10 3.89 -2.72
N VAL A 332 -21.35 3.09 -3.77
CA VAL A 332 -22.63 2.39 -3.96
C VAL A 332 -22.86 1.34 -2.87
N ALA A 333 -21.83 0.56 -2.52
CA ALA A 333 -21.94 -0.43 -1.45
C ALA A 333 -22.22 0.22 -0.09
N LEU A 334 -21.57 1.33 0.22
CA LEU A 334 -21.81 2.11 1.45
C LEU A 334 -23.21 2.72 1.46
N GLY A 335 -23.64 3.32 0.34
CA GLY A 335 -24.99 3.86 0.18
C GLY A 335 -26.06 2.79 0.31
N ALA A 336 -25.85 1.62 -0.30
CA ALA A 336 -26.73 0.46 -0.17
C ALA A 336 -26.77 -0.06 1.27
N TRP A 337 -25.62 -0.17 1.94
CA TRP A 337 -25.56 -0.56 3.34
C TRP A 337 -26.35 0.39 4.24
N ALA A 338 -26.20 1.71 4.06
CA ALA A 338 -26.98 2.71 4.80
C ALA A 338 -28.48 2.62 4.50
N TRP A 339 -28.83 2.45 3.22
CA TRP A 339 -30.21 2.37 2.73
C TRP A 339 -30.95 1.10 3.20
N PHE A 340 -30.29 -0.05 3.23
CA PHE A 340 -30.90 -1.29 3.71
C PHE A 340 -30.78 -1.47 5.23
N GLY A 341 -29.79 -0.84 5.86
CA GLY A 341 -29.56 -0.93 7.31
C GLY A 341 -30.41 0.02 8.16
N SER A 342 -31.12 0.97 7.56
CA SER A 342 -31.87 2.00 8.29
C SER A 342 -33.37 1.95 7.99
N ALA A 343 -34.20 2.35 8.96
CA ALA A 343 -35.64 2.55 8.74
C ALA A 343 -35.89 3.92 8.08
N HIS A 344 -36.70 3.96 7.03
CA HIS A 344 -36.96 5.17 6.23
C HIS A 344 -38.42 5.59 6.32
N ARG A 345 -38.69 6.89 6.44
CA ARG A 345 -40.05 7.43 6.32
C ARG A 345 -40.51 7.38 4.84
N PRO A 346 -41.76 7.00 4.57
CA PRO A 346 -42.31 7.09 3.21
C PRO A 346 -42.34 8.54 2.74
N GLY A 347 -42.17 8.76 1.42
CA GLY A 347 -42.37 10.06 0.81
C GLY A 347 -43.86 10.39 0.74
N THR A 348 -44.27 11.53 1.28
CA THR A 348 -45.67 11.97 1.37
C THR A 348 -45.99 13.15 0.45
N ASN A 349 -44.99 13.77 -0.18
CA ASN A 349 -45.23 14.88 -1.10
C ASN A 349 -45.96 14.39 -2.36
N PRO A 350 -46.97 15.12 -2.84
CA PRO A 350 -47.69 14.75 -4.06
C PRO A 350 -46.76 14.81 -5.26
N LEU A 351 -46.88 13.81 -6.15
CA LEU A 351 -46.15 13.80 -7.40
C LEU A 351 -46.73 14.83 -8.37
N LEU A 352 -45.86 15.62 -8.98
CA LEU A 352 -46.27 16.56 -10.03
C LEU A 352 -46.61 15.79 -11.32
N PRO A 353 -47.67 16.18 -12.05
CA PRO A 353 -47.95 15.60 -13.35
C PRO A 353 -46.79 15.89 -14.31
N VAL A 354 -46.47 14.95 -15.19
CA VAL A 354 -45.40 15.10 -16.19
C VAL A 354 -46.02 15.64 -17.49
N PRO A 355 -45.79 16.91 -17.87
CA PRO A 355 -46.31 17.44 -19.12
C PRO A 355 -45.64 16.76 -20.32
N PRO A 356 -46.33 16.65 -21.48
CA PRO A 356 -45.77 16.03 -22.67
C PRO A 356 -44.43 16.64 -23.11
N THR A 357 -44.25 17.95 -22.96
CA THR A 357 -43.01 18.66 -23.30
C THR A 357 -41.82 18.20 -22.46
N VAL A 358 -42.02 18.02 -21.15
CA VAL A 358 -41.00 17.51 -20.22
C VAL A 358 -40.70 16.05 -20.50
N ALA A 359 -41.71 15.24 -20.80
CA ALA A 359 -41.51 13.83 -21.18
C ALA A 359 -40.67 13.70 -22.46
N VAL A 360 -40.97 14.49 -23.50
CA VAL A 360 -40.18 14.52 -24.75
C VAL A 360 -38.75 14.98 -24.47
N GLY A 361 -38.57 16.05 -23.68
CA GLY A 361 -37.25 16.52 -23.27
C GLY A 361 -36.45 15.44 -22.52
N PHE A 362 -37.07 14.72 -21.60
CA PHE A 362 -36.42 13.61 -20.89
C PHE A 362 -36.00 12.48 -21.84
N VAL A 363 -36.89 12.05 -22.74
CA VAL A 363 -36.56 11.01 -23.74
C VAL A 363 -35.40 11.44 -24.62
N LEU A 364 -35.42 12.68 -25.13
CA LEU A 364 -34.33 13.22 -25.93
C LEU A 364 -33.00 13.25 -25.14
N LEU A 365 -33.04 13.52 -23.84
CA LEU A 365 -31.85 13.59 -22.97
C LEU A 365 -31.25 12.19 -22.77
N VAL A 366 -32.11 11.19 -22.54
CA VAL A 366 -31.73 9.78 -22.45
C VAL A 366 -31.11 9.31 -23.77
N VAL A 367 -31.75 9.62 -24.90
CA VAL A 367 -31.24 9.27 -26.23
C VAL A 367 -29.88 9.92 -26.49
N ALA A 368 -29.74 11.23 -26.25
CA ALA A 368 -28.47 11.94 -26.41
C ALA A 368 -27.36 11.32 -25.54
N THR A 369 -27.65 11.00 -24.29
CA THR A 369 -26.71 10.35 -23.37
C THR A 369 -26.27 8.97 -23.87
N LEU A 370 -27.21 8.14 -24.32
CA LEU A 370 -26.91 6.82 -24.90
C LEU A 370 -26.07 6.94 -26.18
N LEU A 371 -26.34 7.94 -27.01
CA LEU A 371 -25.54 8.24 -28.21
C LEU A 371 -24.13 8.66 -27.84
N VAL A 372 -23.91 9.48 -26.81
CA VAL A 372 -22.56 9.82 -26.33
C VAL A 372 -21.79 8.56 -25.92
N VAL A 373 -22.40 7.65 -25.16
CA VAL A 373 -21.75 6.41 -24.70
C VAL A 373 -21.40 5.48 -25.87
N THR A 374 -22.35 5.27 -26.78
CA THR A 374 -22.18 4.37 -27.93
C THR A 374 -21.22 4.93 -28.99
N LEU A 375 -21.22 6.25 -29.18
CA LEU A 375 -20.44 6.97 -30.18
C LEU A 375 -19.20 7.67 -29.59
N HIS A 376 -18.80 7.39 -28.35
CA HIS A 376 -17.65 8.03 -27.66
C HIS A 376 -16.33 8.01 -28.45
N ARG A 377 -16.21 7.08 -29.40
CA ARG A 377 -15.04 6.95 -30.28
C ARG A 377 -14.95 8.08 -31.30
N ALA A 378 -16.07 8.68 -31.69
CA ALA A 378 -16.13 9.80 -32.62
C ALA A 378 -16.13 11.11 -31.81
N ARG A 379 -14.94 11.54 -31.37
CA ARG A 379 -14.78 12.61 -30.36
C ARG A 379 -15.49 13.91 -30.71
N PHE A 380 -15.45 14.31 -31.98
CA PHE A 380 -16.17 15.51 -32.45
C PHE A 380 -17.68 15.36 -32.30
N LEU A 381 -18.24 14.22 -32.74
CA LEU A 381 -19.66 13.94 -32.60
C LEU A 381 -20.08 13.83 -31.14
N SER A 382 -19.26 13.21 -30.28
CA SER A 382 -19.51 13.16 -28.84
C SER A 382 -19.55 14.54 -28.22
N LEU A 383 -18.65 15.45 -28.63
CA LEU A 383 -18.66 16.83 -28.15
C LEU A 383 -19.91 17.60 -28.59
N VAL A 384 -20.35 17.42 -29.84
CA VAL A 384 -21.62 17.99 -30.33
C VAL A 384 -22.81 17.48 -29.51
N LEU A 385 -22.86 16.17 -29.24
CA LEU A 385 -23.91 15.56 -28.43
C LEU A 385 -23.90 16.04 -26.97
N ILE A 386 -22.72 16.29 -26.39
CA ILE A 386 -22.58 16.92 -25.07
C ILE A 386 -23.16 18.35 -25.09
N GLY A 387 -22.90 19.12 -26.14
CA GLY A 387 -23.51 20.44 -26.32
C GLY A 387 -25.04 20.39 -26.41
N VAL A 388 -25.60 19.38 -27.11
CA VAL A 388 -27.06 19.14 -27.14
C VAL A 388 -27.59 18.85 -25.73
N ILE A 389 -26.90 18.01 -24.95
CA ILE A 389 -27.24 17.73 -23.55
C ILE A 389 -27.24 19.04 -22.73
N GLY A 390 -26.21 19.88 -22.87
CA GLY A 390 -26.10 21.16 -22.17
C GLY A 390 -27.26 22.13 -22.50
N LEU A 391 -27.65 22.22 -23.77
CA LEU A 391 -28.81 23.02 -24.20
C LEU A 391 -30.12 22.50 -23.61
N MET A 392 -30.29 21.18 -23.55
CA MET A 392 -31.48 20.57 -22.96
C MET A 392 -31.57 20.80 -21.45
N VAL A 393 -30.44 20.70 -20.74
CA VAL A 393 -30.35 21.05 -19.31
C VAL A 393 -30.69 22.52 -19.09
N SER A 394 -30.19 23.41 -19.95
CA SER A 394 -30.49 24.85 -19.90
C SER A 394 -31.99 25.13 -20.10
N ALA A 395 -32.63 24.46 -21.06
CA ALA A 395 -34.08 24.53 -21.24
C ALA A 395 -34.84 24.01 -20.00
N GLY A 396 -34.32 22.97 -19.36
CA GLY A 396 -34.82 22.47 -18.08
C GLY A 396 -34.75 23.52 -16.97
N PHE A 397 -33.63 24.25 -16.85
CA PHE A 397 -33.51 25.35 -15.89
C PHE A 397 -34.51 26.48 -16.16
N VAL A 398 -34.72 26.87 -17.43
CA VAL A 398 -35.75 27.85 -17.80
C VAL A 398 -37.14 27.36 -17.40
N TYR A 399 -37.46 26.09 -17.67
CA TYR A 399 -38.73 25.49 -17.28
C TYR A 399 -38.94 25.50 -15.75
N LEU A 400 -37.88 25.29 -14.98
CA LEU A 400 -37.88 25.36 -13.51
C LEU A 400 -37.76 26.79 -12.97
N SER A 401 -37.94 27.82 -13.81
CA SER A 401 -37.84 29.24 -13.44
C SER A 401 -36.49 29.63 -12.82
N ALA A 402 -35.40 29.03 -13.30
CA ALA A 402 -34.02 29.32 -12.91
C ALA A 402 -33.23 29.97 -14.08
N PRO A 403 -33.55 31.23 -14.46
CA PRO A 403 -32.97 31.89 -15.62
C PRO A 403 -31.47 32.18 -15.47
N ASP A 404 -30.98 32.51 -14.26
CA ASP A 404 -29.55 32.72 -14.00
C ASP A 404 -28.74 31.45 -14.29
N LEU A 405 -29.23 30.30 -13.83
CA LEU A 405 -28.60 28.99 -14.09
C LEU A 405 -28.63 28.62 -15.57
N ALA A 406 -29.69 28.98 -16.29
CA ALA A 406 -29.76 28.75 -17.73
C ALA A 406 -28.72 29.60 -18.49
N LEU A 407 -28.58 30.89 -18.14
CA LEU A 407 -27.60 31.78 -18.76
C LEU A 407 -26.15 31.36 -18.46
N THR A 408 -25.85 30.97 -17.21
CA THR A 408 -24.54 30.42 -16.86
C THR A 408 -24.26 29.13 -17.62
N GLN A 409 -25.20 28.18 -17.65
CA GLN A 409 -25.02 26.88 -18.32
C GLN A 409 -24.74 27.03 -19.81
N ILE A 410 -25.51 27.86 -20.54
CA ILE A 410 -25.29 28.10 -21.97
C ILE A 410 -23.90 28.72 -22.21
N SER A 411 -23.51 29.68 -21.37
CA SER A 411 -22.23 30.38 -21.52
C SER A 411 -21.05 29.46 -21.21
N VAL A 412 -21.12 28.69 -20.12
CA VAL A 412 -20.09 27.70 -19.73
C VAL A 412 -19.97 26.60 -20.78
N GLU A 413 -21.09 26.08 -21.27
CA GLU A 413 -21.11 25.06 -22.32
C GLU A 413 -20.43 25.57 -23.58
N THR A 414 -20.78 26.79 -24.02
CA THR A 414 -20.18 27.42 -25.20
C THR A 414 -18.67 27.56 -25.04
N VAL A 415 -18.19 28.12 -23.92
CA VAL A 415 -16.75 28.26 -23.65
C VAL A 415 -16.06 26.89 -23.61
N THR A 416 -16.65 25.92 -22.91
CA THR A 416 -16.06 24.59 -22.74
C THR A 416 -15.98 23.84 -24.06
N VAL A 417 -17.03 23.88 -24.88
CA VAL A 417 -17.04 23.28 -26.22
C VAL A 417 -15.97 23.91 -27.11
N LEU A 418 -15.84 25.24 -27.10
CA LEU A 418 -14.81 25.93 -27.89
C LEU A 418 -13.39 25.54 -27.44
N LEU A 419 -13.14 25.51 -26.14
CA LEU A 419 -11.84 25.11 -25.56
C LEU A 419 -11.53 23.63 -25.84
N LEU A 420 -12.53 22.75 -25.72
CA LEU A 420 -12.38 21.32 -26.02
C LEU A 420 -12.18 21.06 -27.51
N LEU A 421 -12.85 21.80 -28.40
CA LEU A 421 -12.60 21.71 -29.85
C LEU A 421 -11.15 22.05 -30.19
N LEU A 422 -10.60 23.08 -29.56
CA LEU A 422 -9.19 23.45 -29.72
C LEU A 422 -8.25 22.34 -29.23
N ALA A 423 -8.54 21.74 -28.08
CA ALA A 423 -7.78 20.61 -27.55
C ALA A 423 -7.90 19.35 -28.41
N LEU A 424 -9.10 19.04 -28.93
CA LEU A 424 -9.37 17.89 -29.79
C LEU A 424 -8.59 17.95 -31.11
N ASN A 425 -8.24 19.15 -31.59
CA ASN A 425 -7.44 19.30 -32.80
C ASN A 425 -6.13 18.49 -32.72
N PHE A 426 -5.50 18.46 -31.54
CA PHE A 426 -4.22 17.79 -31.28
C PHE A 426 -4.35 16.30 -30.95
N LEU A 427 -5.55 15.75 -30.98
CA LEU A 427 -5.82 14.36 -30.64
C LEU A 427 -6.27 13.54 -31.86
N PRO A 428 -6.08 12.21 -31.84
CA PRO A 428 -6.64 11.32 -32.86
C PRO A 428 -8.18 11.44 -32.89
N LYS A 429 -8.75 11.50 -34.11
CA LYS A 429 -10.22 11.63 -34.31
C LYS A 429 -10.98 10.40 -33.79
N THR A 430 -10.35 9.24 -33.84
CA THR A 430 -10.92 7.97 -33.38
C THR A 430 -10.02 7.31 -32.34
N THR A 431 -10.63 6.69 -31.33
CA THR A 431 -9.93 5.96 -30.28
C THR A 431 -9.94 4.44 -30.58
N PRO A 432 -8.80 3.73 -30.44
CA PRO A 432 -8.72 2.29 -30.70
C PRO A 432 -9.60 1.42 -29.80
N ARG A 433 -9.87 0.17 -30.20
CA ARG A 433 -10.70 -0.80 -29.44
C ARG A 433 -9.83 -1.56 -28.44
N GLU A 434 -9.58 -0.97 -27.28
CA GLU A 434 -8.70 -1.57 -26.25
C GLU A 434 -9.45 -2.39 -25.20
N SER A 435 -10.73 -2.09 -24.92
CA SER A 435 -11.47 -2.73 -23.82
C SER A 435 -12.15 -4.04 -24.23
N ALA A 436 -11.84 -5.12 -23.51
CA ALA A 436 -12.52 -6.40 -23.64
C ALA A 436 -14.03 -6.31 -23.30
N PRO A 437 -14.89 -7.18 -23.88
CA PRO A 437 -16.33 -7.16 -23.60
C PRO A 437 -16.68 -7.31 -22.11
N GLY A 438 -15.96 -8.16 -21.37
CA GLY A 438 -16.20 -8.36 -19.94
C GLY A 438 -15.94 -7.12 -19.08
N LEU A 439 -14.92 -6.33 -19.43
CA LEU A 439 -14.64 -5.05 -18.75
C LEU A 439 -15.77 -4.04 -19.00
N ARG A 440 -16.29 -3.99 -20.24
CA ARG A 440 -17.42 -3.12 -20.57
C ARG A 440 -18.69 -3.51 -19.84
N LEU A 441 -18.94 -4.82 -19.70
CA LEU A 441 -20.08 -5.31 -18.94
C LEU A 441 -19.95 -4.91 -17.46
N ARG A 442 -18.78 -5.13 -16.84
CA ARG A 442 -18.49 -4.69 -15.48
C ARG A 442 -18.73 -3.19 -15.31
N ASP A 443 -18.11 -2.37 -16.14
CA ASP A 443 -18.20 -0.91 -16.01
C ASP A 443 -19.63 -0.42 -16.26
N GLY A 444 -20.34 -1.04 -17.20
CA GLY A 444 -21.77 -0.79 -17.43
C GLY A 444 -22.63 -1.15 -16.22
N THR A 445 -22.40 -2.31 -15.58
CA THR A 445 -23.14 -2.69 -14.36
C THR A 445 -22.89 -1.73 -13.20
N ILE A 446 -21.64 -1.29 -13.00
CA ILE A 446 -21.28 -0.32 -11.96
C ILE A 446 -21.98 1.02 -12.24
N ALA A 447 -21.94 1.51 -13.48
CA ALA A 447 -22.57 2.77 -13.86
C ALA A 447 -24.10 2.75 -13.69
N VAL A 448 -24.76 1.65 -14.10
CA VAL A 448 -26.21 1.48 -13.93
C VAL A 448 -26.59 1.40 -12.45
N ALA A 449 -25.86 0.62 -11.65
CA ALA A 449 -26.10 0.51 -10.22
C ALA A 449 -25.94 1.86 -9.50
N ALA A 450 -24.88 2.60 -9.82
CA ALA A 450 -24.65 3.94 -9.28
C ALA A 450 -25.74 4.93 -9.71
N GLY A 451 -26.10 4.94 -10.99
CA GLY A 451 -27.13 5.82 -11.54
C GLY A 451 -28.51 5.55 -10.91
N LEU A 452 -28.91 4.28 -10.77
CA LEU A 452 -30.15 3.90 -10.10
C LEU A 452 -30.12 4.24 -8.60
N GLY A 453 -28.97 4.07 -7.94
CA GLY A 453 -28.79 4.47 -6.54
C GLY A 453 -28.99 5.96 -6.33
N VAL A 454 -28.34 6.79 -7.16
CA VAL A 454 -28.52 8.26 -7.12
C VAL A 454 -29.96 8.64 -7.46
N ALA A 455 -30.57 8.01 -8.47
CA ALA A 455 -31.97 8.27 -8.82
C ALA A 455 -32.93 7.94 -7.67
N ALA A 456 -32.72 6.81 -6.99
CA ALA A 456 -33.52 6.41 -5.82
C ALA A 456 -33.35 7.39 -4.65
N LEU A 457 -32.11 7.83 -4.38
CA LEU A 457 -31.83 8.83 -3.35
C LEU A 457 -32.49 10.18 -3.67
N SER A 458 -32.35 10.67 -4.90
CA SER A 458 -32.98 11.92 -5.35
C SER A 458 -34.50 11.83 -5.27
N TYR A 459 -35.09 10.72 -5.72
CA TYR A 459 -36.54 10.48 -5.62
C TYR A 459 -37.00 10.49 -4.16
N ALA A 460 -36.26 9.82 -3.28
CA ALA A 460 -36.58 9.76 -1.85
C ALA A 460 -36.41 11.10 -1.13
N PHE A 461 -35.52 11.96 -1.61
CA PHE A 461 -35.36 13.33 -1.10
C PHE A 461 -36.51 14.23 -1.58
N MET A 462 -36.83 14.22 -2.87
CA MET A 462 -37.87 15.07 -3.46
C MET A 462 -39.29 14.73 -2.98
N THR A 463 -39.55 13.48 -2.63
CA THR A 463 -40.88 13.02 -2.16
C THR A 463 -41.11 13.27 -0.67
N ARG A 464 -40.15 13.83 0.07
CA ARG A 464 -40.26 14.08 1.51
C ARG A 464 -40.29 15.57 1.80
N ASP A 465 -41.03 15.93 2.85
CA ASP A 465 -41.02 17.27 3.39
C ASP A 465 -39.71 17.55 4.13
N ILE A 466 -39.08 18.68 3.83
CA ILE A 466 -37.80 19.11 4.39
C ILE A 466 -37.91 20.57 4.81
N SER A 467 -37.37 20.91 5.98
CA SER A 467 -37.26 22.30 6.42
C SER A 467 -36.31 23.06 5.50
N SER A 468 -36.80 24.11 4.84
CA SER A 468 -36.03 24.99 3.96
C SER A 468 -35.90 26.39 4.54
N ILE A 469 -34.80 27.08 4.21
CA ILE A 469 -34.57 28.49 4.52
C ILE A 469 -34.95 29.44 3.37
N SER A 470 -35.62 28.92 2.33
CA SER A 470 -35.99 29.71 1.15
C SER A 470 -36.92 30.88 1.47
N ALA A 471 -37.85 30.73 2.42
CA ALA A 471 -38.74 31.80 2.84
C ALA A 471 -37.97 33.03 3.36
N PHE A 472 -36.94 32.81 4.17
CA PHE A 472 -36.07 33.87 4.67
C PHE A 472 -35.41 34.66 3.52
N HIS A 473 -34.87 33.96 2.51
CA HIS A 473 -34.23 34.64 1.39
C HIS A 473 -35.21 35.40 0.50
N LEU A 474 -36.42 34.87 0.27
CA LEU A 474 -37.46 35.56 -0.50
C LEU A 474 -37.91 36.85 0.21
N GLU A 475 -38.05 36.82 1.54
CA GLU A 475 -38.49 37.97 2.33
C GLU A 475 -37.40 39.03 2.50
N ASN A 476 -36.12 38.62 2.57
CA ASN A 476 -35.02 39.52 2.95
C ASN A 476 -34.11 39.93 1.77
N ALA A 477 -34.28 39.40 0.56
CA ALA A 477 -33.41 39.75 -0.57
C ALA A 477 -33.41 41.25 -0.88
N LYS A 478 -34.61 41.85 -1.02
CA LYS A 478 -34.73 43.29 -1.34
C LYS A 478 -34.42 44.18 -0.14
N THR A 479 -34.97 43.85 1.02
CA THR A 479 -34.87 44.70 2.23
C THR A 479 -33.52 44.59 2.93
N GLY A 480 -32.90 43.40 2.91
CA GLY A 480 -31.61 43.12 3.53
C GLY A 480 -30.43 43.24 2.57
N GLY A 481 -30.58 42.77 1.33
CA GLY A 481 -29.50 42.70 0.34
C GLY A 481 -29.62 43.68 -0.83
N GLY A 482 -30.63 44.54 -0.86
CA GLY A 482 -30.82 45.60 -1.86
C GLY A 482 -31.51 45.18 -3.16
N GLY A 483 -31.30 43.93 -3.61
CA GLY A 483 -31.70 43.49 -4.95
C GLY A 483 -33.00 42.68 -5.02
N THR A 484 -33.67 42.74 -6.18
CA THR A 484 -34.81 41.87 -6.50
C THR A 484 -34.41 40.52 -7.08
N ASN A 485 -33.17 40.37 -7.56
CA ASN A 485 -32.68 39.06 -8.01
C ASN A 485 -32.19 38.24 -6.81
N VAL A 486 -33.07 37.42 -6.26
CA VAL A 486 -32.79 36.59 -5.07
C VAL A 486 -31.57 35.70 -5.25
N VAL A 487 -31.35 35.14 -6.45
CA VAL A 487 -30.19 34.27 -6.72
C VAL A 487 -28.90 35.07 -6.65
N ASN A 488 -28.82 36.20 -7.36
CA ASN A 488 -27.62 37.02 -7.33
C ASN A 488 -27.35 37.58 -5.93
N VAL A 489 -28.37 38.07 -5.22
CA VAL A 489 -28.24 38.55 -3.84
C VAL A 489 -27.73 37.45 -2.90
N ILE A 490 -28.18 36.20 -3.05
CA ILE A 490 -27.60 35.08 -2.30
C ILE A 490 -26.12 34.92 -2.62
N LEU A 491 -25.73 34.95 -3.90
CA LEU A 491 -24.36 34.71 -4.33
C LEU A 491 -23.39 35.84 -3.96
N VAL A 492 -23.83 37.09 -3.92
CA VAL A 492 -22.92 38.23 -3.71
C VAL A 492 -23.02 38.86 -2.33
N ASP A 493 -24.10 38.60 -1.59
CA ASP A 493 -24.32 39.14 -0.25
C ASP A 493 -24.48 38.01 0.80
N PHE A 494 -25.65 37.38 0.91
CA PHE A 494 -25.90 36.39 1.98
C PHE A 494 -24.87 35.26 2.06
N ARG A 495 -24.40 34.78 0.91
CA ARG A 495 -23.38 33.73 0.77
C ARG A 495 -22.24 34.18 -0.14
N GLY A 496 -21.89 35.47 -0.10
CA GLY A 496 -20.76 36.06 -0.84
C GLY A 496 -19.43 35.34 -0.65
N TYR A 497 -19.24 34.73 0.53
CA TYR A 497 -18.03 33.98 0.86
C TYR A 497 -17.84 32.73 -0.03
N ASP A 498 -18.92 32.04 -0.39
CA ASP A 498 -18.87 30.88 -1.26
C ASP A 498 -18.41 31.29 -2.67
N THR A 499 -19.01 32.35 -3.21
CA THR A 499 -18.65 32.91 -4.53
C THR A 499 -17.20 33.41 -4.55
N TYR A 500 -16.72 34.00 -3.45
CA TYR A 500 -15.31 34.39 -3.32
C TYR A 500 -14.37 33.17 -3.40
N GLY A 501 -14.74 32.07 -2.74
CA GLY A 501 -14.03 30.80 -2.84
C GLY A 501 -14.06 30.21 -4.25
N GLU A 502 -15.22 30.23 -4.91
CA GLU A 502 -15.39 29.70 -6.27
C GLU A 502 -14.51 30.42 -7.30
N ILE A 503 -14.43 31.75 -7.26
CA ILE A 503 -13.57 32.50 -8.20
C ILE A 503 -12.08 32.25 -7.94
N ILE A 504 -11.68 32.03 -6.68
CA ILE A 504 -10.31 31.64 -6.34
C ILE A 504 -10.02 30.26 -6.92
N VAL A 505 -10.94 29.30 -6.77
CA VAL A 505 -10.79 27.95 -7.36
C VAL A 505 -10.68 28.03 -8.88
N LEU A 506 -11.49 28.87 -9.54
CA LEU A 506 -11.42 29.09 -10.98
C LEU A 506 -10.08 29.72 -11.40
N GLY A 507 -9.60 30.71 -10.66
CA GLY A 507 -8.29 31.33 -10.87
C GLY A 507 -7.14 30.33 -10.72
N ILE A 508 -7.17 29.50 -9.67
CA ILE A 508 -6.21 28.42 -9.43
C ILE A 508 -6.25 27.41 -10.58
N ALA A 509 -7.44 27.02 -11.05
CA ALA A 509 -7.58 26.10 -12.18
C ALA A 509 -6.93 26.67 -13.45
N GLY A 510 -7.19 27.94 -13.79
CA GLY A 510 -6.57 28.61 -14.93
C GLY A 510 -5.05 28.68 -14.83
N LEU A 511 -4.51 29.07 -13.67
CA LEU A 511 -3.06 29.11 -13.40
C LEU A 511 -2.43 27.71 -13.43
N THR A 512 -3.13 26.69 -12.94
CA THR A 512 -2.67 25.30 -12.96
C THR A 512 -2.62 24.76 -14.38
N ILE A 513 -3.63 25.02 -15.20
CA ILE A 513 -3.61 24.66 -16.63
C ILE A 513 -2.39 25.29 -17.32
N TYR A 514 -2.15 26.58 -17.08
CA TYR A 514 -1.00 27.28 -17.61
C TYR A 514 0.33 26.64 -17.17
N ALA A 515 0.49 26.39 -15.87
CA ALA A 515 1.71 25.80 -15.30
C ALA A 515 1.97 24.38 -15.79
N LEU A 516 0.94 23.52 -15.82
CA LEU A 516 1.04 22.15 -16.32
C LEU A 516 1.40 22.11 -17.80
N LEU A 517 0.74 22.92 -18.63
CA LEU A 517 1.05 22.98 -20.06
C LEU A 517 2.45 23.54 -20.31
N LEU A 518 2.87 24.57 -19.59
CA LEU A 518 4.24 25.08 -19.67
C LEU A 518 5.27 24.00 -19.36
N ALA A 519 5.08 23.23 -18.28
CA ALA A 519 5.96 22.13 -17.91
C ALA A 519 5.95 21.01 -18.96
N MET A 520 4.77 20.56 -19.40
CA MET A 520 4.63 19.49 -20.39
C MET A 520 5.25 19.84 -21.76
N LEU A 521 5.10 21.09 -22.21
CA LEU A 521 5.62 21.55 -23.50
C LEU A 521 7.15 21.68 -23.50
N SER A 522 7.78 21.75 -22.32
CA SER A 522 9.25 21.71 -22.19
C SER A 522 9.83 20.30 -22.30
N GLY A 523 9.00 19.26 -22.04
CA GLY A 523 9.42 17.86 -22.00
C GLY A 523 9.19 17.08 -23.30
N GLU A 524 8.97 15.76 -23.15
CA GLU A 524 8.79 14.83 -24.27
C GLU A 524 7.54 15.15 -25.11
N ALA A 525 6.44 15.56 -24.46
CA ALA A 525 5.21 15.93 -25.16
C ALA A 525 5.43 17.09 -26.14
N GLY A 526 6.18 18.12 -25.74
CA GLY A 526 6.57 19.21 -26.64
C GLY A 526 7.47 18.76 -27.80
N ARG A 527 8.37 17.80 -27.57
CA ARG A 527 9.19 17.20 -28.66
C ARG A 527 8.33 16.46 -29.67
N ARG A 528 7.37 15.65 -29.20
CA ARG A 528 6.43 14.95 -30.08
C ARG A 528 5.57 15.92 -30.87
N LEU A 529 5.11 17.00 -30.23
CA LEU A 529 4.29 18.02 -30.86
C LEU A 529 5.04 18.80 -31.95
N ARG A 530 6.33 19.13 -31.75
CA ARG A 530 7.18 19.75 -32.79
C ARG A 530 7.40 18.87 -34.01
N ASN A 531 7.41 17.56 -33.80
CA ASN A 531 7.59 16.57 -34.87
C ASN A 531 6.26 16.11 -35.47
N TRP A 532 5.13 16.61 -34.95
CA TRP A 532 3.81 16.25 -35.45
C TRP A 532 3.62 16.82 -36.85
N ARG A 533 3.20 15.96 -37.78
CA ARG A 533 2.78 16.35 -39.12
C ARG A 533 1.27 16.16 -39.20
N ASP A 534 0.56 17.22 -39.54
CA ASP A 534 -0.88 17.16 -39.74
C ASP A 534 -1.18 16.71 -41.17
N ASP A 535 -1.61 15.46 -41.33
CA ASP A 535 -1.96 14.88 -42.65
C ASP A 535 -3.40 15.20 -43.08
N ARG A 536 -4.08 16.15 -42.41
CA ARG A 536 -5.47 16.52 -42.71
C ARG A 536 -5.52 17.55 -43.83
N LEU A 537 -6.41 17.32 -44.80
CA LEU A 537 -6.81 18.35 -45.77
C LEU A 537 -7.45 19.52 -45.02
N ARG A 538 -6.78 20.68 -45.01
CA ARG A 538 -7.27 21.93 -44.43
C ARG A 538 -7.85 22.81 -45.54
N SER A 539 -8.80 23.68 -45.18
CA SER A 539 -9.18 24.80 -46.04
C SER A 539 -7.96 25.70 -46.26
N ASN A 540 -7.80 26.25 -47.46
CA ASN A 540 -6.77 27.24 -47.75
C ASN A 540 -7.01 28.53 -46.96
N ASP A 541 -8.29 28.88 -46.74
CA ASP A 541 -8.71 29.99 -45.88
C ASP A 541 -8.85 29.49 -44.44
N ARG A 542 -7.84 29.76 -43.61
CA ARG A 542 -7.81 29.45 -42.17
C ARG A 542 -8.60 30.46 -41.35
N HIS A 543 -8.65 31.71 -41.83
CA HIS A 543 -9.39 32.83 -41.26
C HIS A 543 -10.34 33.42 -42.31
N PRO A 544 -11.51 32.78 -42.53
CA PRO A 544 -12.42 33.18 -43.59
C PRO A 544 -12.95 34.61 -43.39
N MET A 545 -12.95 35.38 -44.48
CA MET A 545 -13.55 36.72 -44.57
C MET A 545 -14.92 36.83 -43.91
N MET A 546 -15.81 35.88 -44.21
CA MET A 546 -17.17 35.84 -43.65
C MET A 546 -17.20 35.76 -42.13
N MET A 547 -16.28 35.00 -41.54
CA MET A 547 -16.17 34.86 -40.09
C MET A 547 -15.64 36.16 -39.47
N VAL A 548 -14.61 36.77 -40.05
CA VAL A 548 -14.06 38.06 -39.57
C VAL A 548 -15.10 39.18 -39.61
N VAL A 549 -15.84 39.31 -40.72
CA VAL A 549 -16.89 40.33 -40.86
C VAL A 549 -18.01 40.10 -39.85
N ALA A 550 -18.49 38.86 -39.70
CA ALA A 550 -19.51 38.53 -38.71
C ALA A 550 -19.04 38.85 -37.27
N THR A 551 -17.81 38.48 -36.93
CA THR A 551 -17.25 38.75 -35.60
C THR A 551 -17.06 40.24 -35.34
N ARG A 552 -16.66 41.05 -36.33
CA ARG A 552 -16.56 42.51 -36.20
C ARG A 552 -17.89 43.17 -35.82
N VAL A 553 -19.01 42.64 -36.30
CA VAL A 553 -20.35 43.13 -35.94
C VAL A 553 -20.79 42.57 -34.59
N MET A 554 -20.57 41.27 -34.36
CA MET A 554 -21.03 40.59 -33.14
C MET A 554 -20.26 41.01 -31.88
N MET A 555 -18.98 41.35 -31.99
CA MET A 555 -18.13 41.61 -30.83
C MET A 555 -18.55 42.85 -30.03
N PRO A 556 -18.78 44.03 -30.63
CA PRO A 556 -19.33 45.18 -29.91
C PRO A 556 -20.70 44.91 -29.26
N ILE A 557 -21.56 44.16 -29.96
CA ILE A 557 -22.89 43.79 -29.45
C ILE A 557 -22.75 42.85 -28.24
N ALA A 558 -21.91 41.83 -28.33
CA ALA A 558 -21.68 40.88 -27.25
C ALA A 558 -21.03 41.56 -26.03
N ILE A 559 -20.11 42.49 -26.23
CA ILE A 559 -19.54 43.31 -25.14
C ILE A 559 -20.63 44.19 -24.51
N LEU A 560 -21.45 44.86 -25.31
CA LEU A 560 -22.56 45.68 -24.81
C LEU A 560 -23.55 44.83 -24.00
N VAL A 561 -23.91 43.65 -24.50
CA VAL A 561 -24.77 42.69 -23.78
C VAL A 561 -24.10 42.21 -22.49
N GLY A 562 -22.79 41.93 -22.51
CA GLY A 562 -22.03 41.59 -21.32
C GLY A 562 -22.08 42.68 -20.25
N VAL A 563 -21.84 43.95 -20.64
CA VAL A 563 -21.94 45.11 -19.74
C VAL A 563 -23.37 45.29 -19.23
N PHE A 564 -24.38 45.12 -20.08
CA PHE A 564 -25.78 45.19 -19.68
C PHE A 564 -26.16 44.12 -18.66
N ILE A 565 -25.75 42.86 -18.88
CA ILE A 565 -25.96 41.74 -17.96
C ILE A 565 -25.23 41.96 -16.63
N PHE A 566 -24.04 42.58 -16.67
CA PHE A 566 -23.29 42.94 -15.48
C PHE A 566 -24.05 43.96 -14.62
N LEU A 567 -24.46 45.09 -15.23
CA LEU A 567 -25.08 46.19 -14.51
C LEU A 567 -26.46 45.83 -13.95
N ARG A 568 -27.23 44.98 -14.65
CA ARG A 568 -28.58 44.62 -14.21
C ARG A 568 -28.62 43.44 -13.21
N GLY A 569 -27.51 42.75 -12.99
CA GLY A 569 -27.46 41.46 -12.30
C GLY A 569 -28.06 41.44 -10.89
N HIS A 570 -28.02 42.59 -10.21
CA HIS A 570 -28.60 42.74 -8.87
C HIS A 570 -30.14 42.65 -8.85
N ASN A 571 -30.79 43.00 -9.96
CA ASN A 571 -32.25 43.11 -10.03
C ASN A 571 -32.89 42.18 -11.08
N GLN A 572 -32.12 41.72 -12.06
CA GLN A 572 -32.55 40.81 -13.13
C GLN A 572 -31.52 39.71 -13.37
N PRO A 573 -31.88 38.64 -14.11
CA PRO A 573 -30.95 37.56 -14.38
C PRO A 573 -29.64 38.03 -15.04
N GLY A 574 -28.52 37.69 -14.42
CA GLY A 574 -27.20 38.23 -14.74
C GLY A 574 -26.25 38.27 -13.53
N GLY A 575 -25.21 39.09 -13.63
CA GLY A 575 -24.17 39.23 -12.60
C GLY A 575 -22.74 39.14 -13.16
N GLY A 576 -21.75 39.23 -12.26
CA GLY A 576 -20.33 39.26 -12.63
C GLY A 576 -19.86 38.03 -13.41
N PHE A 577 -20.31 36.85 -13.00
CA PHE A 577 -19.86 35.58 -13.58
C PHE A 577 -20.34 35.39 -15.04
N VAL A 578 -21.65 35.49 -15.28
CA VAL A 578 -22.24 35.34 -16.63
C VAL A 578 -21.69 36.40 -17.57
N SER A 579 -21.62 37.65 -17.11
CA SER A 579 -21.04 38.73 -17.91
C SER A 579 -19.60 38.44 -18.32
N GLY A 580 -18.78 37.95 -17.38
CA GLY A 580 -17.40 37.56 -17.64
C GLY A 580 -17.29 36.49 -18.73
N LEU A 581 -18.17 35.49 -18.71
CA LEU A 581 -18.24 34.45 -19.75
C LEU A 581 -18.72 35.00 -21.10
N VAL A 582 -19.75 35.84 -21.14
CA VAL A 582 -20.24 36.44 -22.39
C VAL A 582 -19.16 37.28 -23.06
N VAL A 583 -18.44 38.09 -22.29
CA VAL A 583 -17.30 38.87 -22.79
C VAL A 583 -16.16 37.94 -23.21
N ALA A 584 -15.88 36.87 -22.46
CA ALA A 584 -14.88 35.88 -22.85
C ALA A 584 -15.25 35.18 -24.17
N ILE A 585 -16.52 34.85 -24.41
CA ILE A 585 -17.01 34.30 -25.68
C ILE A 585 -16.80 35.31 -26.82
N ALA A 586 -17.11 36.58 -26.60
CA ALA A 586 -16.87 37.64 -27.58
C ALA A 586 -15.38 37.72 -27.98
N LEU A 587 -14.48 37.66 -27.01
CA LEU A 587 -13.04 37.60 -27.26
C LEU A 587 -12.65 36.29 -27.95
N LEU A 588 -13.11 35.13 -27.47
CA LEU A 588 -12.84 33.83 -28.10
C LEU A 588 -13.21 33.82 -29.58
N MET A 589 -14.38 34.35 -29.94
CA MET A 589 -14.78 34.49 -31.35
C MET A 589 -13.79 35.36 -32.13
N GLN A 590 -13.32 36.48 -31.57
CA GLN A 590 -12.31 37.33 -32.21
C GLN A 590 -10.98 36.60 -32.41
N TYR A 591 -10.56 35.82 -31.41
CA TYR A 591 -9.35 35.00 -31.46
C TYR A 591 -9.44 33.91 -32.53
N MET A 592 -10.61 33.29 -32.70
CA MET A 592 -10.84 32.31 -33.76
C MET A 592 -10.94 32.94 -35.14
N ALA A 593 -11.55 34.13 -35.26
CA ALA A 593 -11.77 34.78 -36.54
C ALA A 593 -10.50 35.39 -37.12
N SER A 594 -9.70 36.10 -36.33
CA SER A 594 -8.52 36.84 -36.81
C SER A 594 -7.18 36.21 -36.45
N GLY A 595 -7.20 35.05 -35.81
CA GLY A 595 -6.00 34.33 -35.39
C GLY A 595 -5.45 34.81 -34.06
N PHE A 596 -4.77 33.89 -33.36
CA PHE A 596 -4.38 34.09 -31.98
C PHE A 596 -3.31 35.17 -31.79
N LEU A 597 -2.24 35.16 -32.60
CA LEU A 597 -1.13 36.12 -32.45
C LEU A 597 -1.56 37.55 -32.77
N TRP A 598 -2.35 37.74 -33.83
CA TRP A 598 -2.90 39.05 -34.19
C TRP A 598 -3.71 39.67 -33.03
N ALA A 599 -4.50 38.84 -32.34
CA ALA A 599 -5.28 39.26 -31.18
C ALA A 599 -4.39 39.49 -29.94
N GLN A 600 -3.37 38.64 -29.74
CA GLN A 600 -2.45 38.71 -28.61
C GLN A 600 -1.52 39.93 -28.68
N GLU A 601 -1.04 40.33 -29.86
CA GLU A 601 -0.22 41.55 -30.03
C GLU A 601 -0.96 42.83 -29.61
N ARG A 602 -2.30 42.79 -29.63
CA ARG A 602 -3.17 43.90 -29.23
C ARG A 602 -3.60 43.81 -27.76
N GLN A 603 -3.25 42.73 -27.07
CA GLN A 603 -3.50 42.56 -25.65
C GLN A 603 -2.49 43.42 -24.86
N ARG A 604 -3.00 44.37 -24.08
CA ARG A 604 -2.17 45.25 -23.23
C ARG A 604 -1.95 44.72 -21.82
N THR A 605 -2.84 43.85 -21.36
CA THR A 605 -2.88 43.36 -19.97
C THR A 605 -2.83 41.85 -19.94
N GLU A 606 -1.85 41.30 -19.23
CA GLU A 606 -1.68 39.86 -19.07
C GLU A 606 -2.85 39.21 -18.31
N TYR A 607 -3.28 38.02 -18.73
CA TYR A 607 -4.47 37.36 -18.17
C TYR A 607 -4.29 36.89 -16.72
N HIS A 608 -3.06 36.58 -16.30
CA HIS A 608 -2.76 36.28 -14.90
C HIS A 608 -2.93 37.49 -13.98
N VAL A 609 -2.68 38.71 -14.51
CA VAL A 609 -2.90 39.96 -13.80
C VAL A 609 -4.40 40.24 -13.64
N LEU A 610 -5.23 39.91 -14.65
CA LEU A 610 -6.68 40.01 -14.53
C LEU A 610 -7.24 39.10 -13.43
N ILE A 611 -6.76 37.86 -13.33
CA ILE A 611 -7.13 36.94 -12.24
C ILE A 611 -6.73 37.54 -10.89
N GLY A 612 -5.49 38.01 -10.76
CA GLY A 612 -4.99 38.62 -9.52
C GLY A 612 -5.79 39.84 -9.09
N PHE A 613 -6.03 40.78 -10.02
CA PHE A 613 -6.87 41.94 -9.74
C PHE A 613 -8.30 41.54 -9.40
N GLY A 614 -8.89 40.57 -10.08
CA GLY A 614 -10.24 40.13 -9.81
C GLY A 614 -10.41 39.61 -8.37
N VAL A 615 -9.52 38.72 -7.94
CA VAL A 615 -9.52 38.19 -6.56
C VAL A 615 -9.24 39.29 -5.54
N ILE A 616 -8.27 40.17 -5.81
CA ILE A 616 -7.95 41.28 -4.89
C ILE A 616 -9.12 42.25 -4.78
N ILE A 617 -9.77 42.62 -5.88
CA ILE A 617 -10.92 43.54 -5.90
C ILE A 617 -12.09 42.93 -5.12
N ALA A 618 -12.41 41.65 -5.34
CA ALA A 618 -13.45 40.95 -4.58
C ALA A 618 -13.12 40.88 -3.07
N GLY A 619 -11.86 40.59 -2.73
CA GLY A 619 -11.40 40.58 -1.34
C GLY A 619 -11.45 41.96 -0.69
N LEU A 620 -11.04 43.01 -1.40
CA LEU A 620 -11.11 44.40 -0.93
C LEU A 620 -12.55 44.88 -0.76
N ALA A 621 -13.46 44.49 -1.64
CA ALA A 621 -14.89 44.76 -1.47
C ALA A 621 -15.41 44.15 -0.15
N GLY A 622 -14.96 42.93 0.19
CA GLY A 622 -15.27 42.29 1.45
C GLY A 622 -14.62 42.91 2.67
N VAL A 623 -13.36 43.32 2.59
CA VAL A 623 -12.65 44.03 3.68
C VAL A 623 -13.23 45.42 3.91
N GLY A 624 -13.76 46.05 2.87
CA GLY A 624 -14.40 47.37 2.94
C GLY A 624 -15.55 47.44 3.95
N SER A 625 -16.25 46.34 4.20
CA SER A 625 -17.33 46.30 5.20
C SER A 625 -16.83 46.48 6.64
N TRP A 626 -15.57 46.12 6.93
CA TRP A 626 -14.95 46.32 8.25
C TRP A 626 -14.80 47.80 8.59
N LEU A 627 -14.58 48.65 7.58
CA LEU A 627 -14.52 50.11 7.77
C LEU A 627 -15.85 50.68 8.28
N ALA A 628 -16.96 50.02 8.01
CA ALA A 628 -18.29 50.34 8.50
C ALA A 628 -18.66 49.57 9.79
N GLY A 629 -17.71 48.86 10.42
CA GLY A 629 -17.95 48.04 11.61
C GLY A 629 -18.82 46.81 11.37
N ARG A 630 -18.99 46.38 10.11
CA ARG A 630 -19.80 45.23 9.72
C ARG A 630 -18.94 43.99 9.46
N PRO A 631 -19.50 42.77 9.56
CA PRO A 631 -18.78 41.54 9.20
C PRO A 631 -18.26 41.54 7.75
N PHE A 632 -17.23 40.73 7.48
CA PHE A 632 -16.65 40.58 6.13
C PHE A 632 -17.72 40.26 5.07
N LEU A 633 -17.62 40.90 3.89
CA LEU A 633 -18.56 40.73 2.76
C LEU A 633 -20.02 41.12 3.03
N THR A 634 -20.30 41.90 4.07
CA THR A 634 -21.63 42.51 4.22
C THR A 634 -21.80 43.62 3.18
N SER A 635 -22.78 43.51 2.28
CA SER A 635 -23.01 44.56 1.29
C SER A 635 -23.67 45.80 1.91
N SER A 636 -23.47 46.93 1.23
CA SER A 636 -24.16 48.18 1.49
C SER A 636 -24.71 48.70 0.17
N PHE A 637 -25.95 49.15 0.16
CA PHE A 637 -26.62 49.65 -1.03
C PHE A 637 -27.24 51.02 -0.78
N GLY A 638 -27.42 51.78 -1.86
CA GLY A 638 -28.13 53.05 -1.88
C GLY A 638 -28.76 53.30 -3.24
N TYR A 639 -29.89 53.99 -3.27
CA TYR A 639 -30.57 54.39 -4.50
C TYR A 639 -30.20 55.83 -4.86
N PHE A 640 -29.78 56.05 -6.10
CA PHE A 640 -29.30 57.33 -6.60
C PHE A 640 -30.10 57.74 -7.84
N THR A 641 -30.39 59.03 -7.97
CA THR A 641 -31.04 59.62 -9.14
C THR A 641 -30.07 60.60 -9.80
N ILE A 642 -29.67 60.33 -11.04
CA ILE A 642 -28.86 61.24 -11.85
C ILE A 642 -29.71 61.66 -13.06
N PRO A 643 -30.29 62.88 -13.09
CA PRO A 643 -31.03 63.35 -14.26
C PRO A 643 -30.14 63.30 -15.51
N PRO A 644 -30.59 62.74 -16.65
CA PRO A 644 -31.94 62.37 -17.06
C PRO A 644 -32.35 60.89 -16.82
N PHE A 645 -31.59 60.13 -16.03
CA PHE A 645 -31.85 58.70 -15.76
C PHE A 645 -32.86 58.49 -14.62
N GLU A 646 -33.53 57.34 -14.64
CA GLU A 646 -34.38 56.87 -13.54
C GLU A 646 -33.55 56.53 -12.28
N GLU A 647 -34.21 56.40 -11.13
CA GLU A 647 -33.58 55.96 -9.88
C GLU A 647 -32.93 54.59 -10.07
N PHE A 648 -31.62 54.51 -9.81
CA PHE A 648 -30.87 53.26 -9.92
C PHE A 648 -30.14 52.94 -8.63
N GLU A 649 -30.01 51.65 -8.37
CA GLU A 649 -29.35 51.14 -7.18
C GLU A 649 -27.84 51.01 -7.40
N LEU A 650 -27.06 51.46 -6.42
CA LEU A 650 -25.63 51.26 -6.38
C LEU A 650 -25.27 50.52 -5.08
N ALA A 651 -24.85 49.28 -5.25
CA ALA A 651 -24.45 48.39 -4.15
C ALA A 651 -22.95 48.12 -4.20
N THR A 652 -22.31 47.98 -3.04
CA THR A 652 -20.91 47.51 -2.95
C THR A 652 -20.75 46.11 -3.53
N ALA A 653 -21.83 45.34 -3.64
CA ALA A 653 -21.92 44.09 -4.37
C ALA A 653 -21.46 44.21 -5.84
N LEU A 654 -21.62 45.38 -6.49
CA LEU A 654 -21.15 45.61 -7.86
C LEU A 654 -19.62 45.57 -7.96
N ILE A 655 -18.90 46.02 -6.91
CA ILE A 655 -17.44 45.97 -6.84
C ILE A 655 -16.99 44.52 -6.67
N PHE A 656 -17.71 43.75 -5.85
CA PHE A 656 -17.48 42.32 -5.71
C PHE A 656 -17.69 41.59 -7.05
N ASP A 657 -18.81 41.86 -7.73
CA ASP A 657 -19.12 41.33 -9.06
C ASP A 657 -18.07 41.72 -10.12
N LEU A 658 -17.48 42.92 -10.04
CA LEU A 658 -16.37 43.32 -10.90
C LEU A 658 -15.15 42.41 -10.68
N GLY A 659 -14.86 42.06 -9.42
CA GLY A 659 -13.81 41.11 -9.08
C GLY A 659 -14.07 39.72 -9.66
N VAL A 660 -15.32 39.24 -9.55
CA VAL A 660 -15.78 37.98 -10.15
C VAL A 660 -15.61 38.01 -11.68
N PHE A 661 -16.11 39.07 -12.32
CA PHE A 661 -16.02 39.29 -13.77
C PHE A 661 -14.58 39.19 -14.28
N LEU A 662 -13.65 39.93 -13.65
CA LEU A 662 -12.25 39.95 -14.05
C LEU A 662 -11.58 38.59 -13.88
N THR A 663 -11.91 37.88 -12.79
CA THR A 663 -11.35 36.55 -12.51
C THR A 663 -11.81 35.53 -13.55
N VAL A 664 -13.10 35.51 -13.87
CA VAL A 664 -13.68 34.60 -14.87
C VAL A 664 -13.10 34.87 -16.25
N LEU A 665 -13.12 36.15 -16.67
CA LEU A 665 -12.55 36.56 -17.95
C LEU A 665 -11.07 36.19 -18.04
N GLY A 666 -10.28 36.50 -17.01
CA GLY A 666 -8.87 36.16 -16.95
C GLY A 666 -8.60 34.66 -17.02
N ALA A 667 -9.35 33.84 -16.28
CA ALA A 667 -9.19 32.38 -16.26
C ALA A 667 -9.50 31.71 -17.61
N VAL A 668 -10.60 32.10 -18.26
CA VAL A 668 -10.97 31.58 -19.58
C VAL A 668 -9.92 31.97 -20.62
N MET A 669 -9.53 33.25 -20.64
CA MET A 669 -8.56 33.76 -21.61
C MET A 669 -7.15 33.20 -21.37
N LEU A 670 -6.75 32.95 -20.12
CA LEU A 670 -5.48 32.27 -19.80
C LEU A 670 -5.49 30.81 -20.27
N THR A 671 -6.64 30.14 -20.18
CA THR A 671 -6.81 28.77 -20.69
C THR A 671 -6.67 28.74 -22.21
N LEU A 672 -7.34 29.66 -22.91
CA LEU A 672 -7.19 29.84 -24.36
C LEU A 672 -5.73 30.11 -24.76
N TYR A 673 -5.09 31.05 -24.05
CA TYR A 673 -3.68 31.36 -24.24
C TYR A 673 -2.81 30.10 -24.14
N SER A 674 -3.06 29.27 -23.13
CA SER A 674 -2.28 28.05 -22.90
C SER A 674 -2.46 27.04 -24.03
N PHE A 675 -3.67 26.87 -24.55
CA PHE A 675 -3.93 25.97 -25.68
C PHE A 675 -3.38 26.48 -27.01
N SER A 676 -3.49 27.77 -27.29
CA SER A 676 -2.91 28.36 -28.50
C SER A 676 -1.38 28.20 -28.58
N ARG A 677 -0.70 28.16 -27.43
CA ARG A 677 0.75 27.92 -27.37
C ARG A 677 1.11 26.51 -27.84
N MET A 678 0.26 25.52 -27.59
CA MET A 678 0.42 24.18 -28.16
C MET A 678 0.36 24.24 -29.69
N ALA A 679 -0.61 24.99 -30.24
CA ALA A 679 -0.78 25.17 -31.69
C ALA A 679 0.47 25.73 -32.38
N ARG A 680 1.12 26.73 -31.75
CA ARG A 680 2.38 27.29 -32.24
C ARG A 680 3.52 26.29 -32.26
N ILE A 681 3.67 25.50 -31.19
CA ILE A 681 4.73 24.47 -31.11
C ILE A 681 4.49 23.35 -32.13
N ALA A 682 3.23 23.11 -32.49
CA ALA A 682 2.81 22.18 -33.52
C ALA A 682 3.10 22.66 -34.96
N GLY A 683 3.64 23.88 -35.14
CA GLY A 683 4.03 24.41 -36.45
C GLY A 683 2.94 25.17 -37.20
N GLU A 684 1.85 25.59 -36.54
CA GLU A 684 0.87 26.47 -37.19
C GLU A 684 1.49 27.83 -37.54
N THR A 685 1.31 28.27 -38.79
CA THR A 685 1.90 29.53 -39.28
C THR A 685 1.15 30.74 -38.75
N VAL A 686 1.91 31.78 -38.44
CA VAL A 686 1.43 33.03 -37.82
C VAL A 686 0.68 33.87 -38.85
N ASN A 687 -0.52 34.35 -38.50
CA ASN A 687 -1.22 35.32 -39.33
C ASN A 687 -0.71 36.74 -39.00
N VAL A 688 -0.27 37.47 -40.03
CA VAL A 688 0.22 38.85 -39.91
C VAL A 688 -0.96 39.84 -40.03
N GLY A 689 -1.96 39.49 -40.84
CA GLY A 689 -3.18 40.26 -41.05
C GLY A 689 -4.38 39.75 -40.23
N PRO A 690 -5.47 40.51 -40.17
CA PRO A 690 -6.70 40.10 -39.48
C PRO A 690 -7.47 38.96 -40.19
N MET A 691 -7.08 38.61 -41.41
CA MET A 691 -7.73 37.65 -42.32
C MET A 691 -6.71 37.22 -43.37
N ASP A 692 -6.88 36.02 -43.94
CA ASP A 692 -5.89 35.46 -44.88
C ASP A 692 -5.96 36.11 -46.28
N VAL A 693 -7.14 36.58 -46.69
CA VAL A 693 -7.37 37.24 -47.98
C VAL A 693 -7.97 38.62 -47.72
N ASP A 694 -7.17 39.68 -47.78
CA ASP A 694 -7.65 41.05 -47.61
C ASP A 694 -7.94 41.72 -48.97
N PRO A 695 -9.22 41.91 -49.35
CA PRO A 695 -9.58 42.51 -50.62
C PRO A 695 -9.20 44.00 -50.72
N SER A 696 -8.82 44.64 -49.61
CA SER A 696 -8.28 46.01 -49.62
C SER A 696 -6.79 46.07 -50.02
N HIS A 697 -6.08 44.93 -49.92
CA HIS A 697 -4.75 44.76 -50.46
C HIS A 697 -4.85 44.18 -51.87
N SER A 698 -4.70 45.01 -52.90
CA SER A 698 -4.58 44.54 -54.29
C SER A 698 -3.28 43.74 -54.45
N GLU A 699 -3.38 42.50 -54.91
CA GLU A 699 -2.24 41.61 -55.18
C GLU A 699 -1.21 42.30 -56.09
N THR A 700 -0.10 42.78 -55.53
CA THR A 700 1.04 43.31 -56.30
C THR A 700 2.39 42.69 -55.94
N THR A 701 2.42 41.57 -55.20
CA THR A 701 3.68 40.91 -54.86
C THR A 701 3.53 39.40 -54.73
N GLN A 702 3.35 38.72 -55.86
CA GLN A 702 3.69 37.29 -55.99
C GLN A 702 4.34 37.06 -57.37
N THR A 703 5.55 37.58 -57.53
CA THR A 703 6.46 37.11 -58.58
C THR A 703 7.91 37.32 -58.17
N GLU A 704 8.31 36.89 -56.97
CA GLU A 704 9.74 36.71 -56.66
C GLU A 704 9.91 35.83 -55.41
N GLY A 705 10.54 34.66 -55.58
CA GLY A 705 10.99 33.79 -54.50
C GLY A 705 10.28 32.44 -54.40
N ARG A 706 10.80 31.46 -55.14
CA ARG A 706 10.55 30.02 -54.92
C ARG A 706 11.05 29.53 -53.57
#